data_AF-L1LBP9-F1
#
_entry.id   AF-L1LBP9-F1
#
_cell.length_a   1.000
_cell.length_b   1.000
_cell.length_c   1.000
_cell.angle_alpha   90.00
_cell.angle_beta   90.00
_cell.angle_gamma   90.00
#
_symmetry.space_group_name_H-M   'P 1'
#
loop_
_entity.id
_entity.type
_entity.pdbx_description
1 polymer ?
#
loop_
_entity_poly.entity_id
_entity_poly.type
_entity_poly.pdbx_seq_one_letter_code
_entity_poly.pdbx_strand_id
1 'polypeptide(L)'
;MSASVDISKKCHGSCNCLWNNIGSIKANTDLVKGVTGYGYVTHSIHSGSRIKGLSYGGRSLEIEDGKRTTFSTKYHNLEKVTTYYYTKNGSNSDHIKIPLILRVYEGNAYHLYLNKGGDHTKWEKDNYSGPYTTPVRNNTTGYFTKKLKNLTCTLHHLHRVDILRGESGDPYYCQICDYAKITVKLESTVNGIYTRFDHTPTDNGEYYVTYGSNLVKYKGSTESKFKLLSVKKEVKFSGKSTWYENVGESGGKHDRWRKLDSTETSGFSSHGGDLKTKLDYLNCTLNNAVRIKLGRDSGCHDFRDTKHNNRISTRHDATISRQPFLSAYEYTNSKSGGGPFSVAEVLLQGTRQTFSDNAKFFENVKKLSSYASFCDTTKPFLICVEYSDNIKKWYQRQHEGQQNTWVESGDLSGKIVRIFGQVKTPLKISPCSSSSPPPAGIQIDIEKQPNDGTLDGTYVSSGSGTLSILMTKDYISPQKDFFKISHRPATDNETFVLNKQLQRGDSIGLGDRRNVKDVQVYFWQGEPDKPILLGINQGGNLKYYSKDFGTDRLTYMLDDQNCQRNNAIPFEIKNPTDPSNLSKLYKDDKAPTSIKDHKKITESIPPIISMGEYTAKEYTIKGDARISRVTFDGTYTNIGATKDTVTKVVVYYWKDERTVPLLVGFVKSDKSGSIFFENLGENPPYTRWKHIDGNESKDYYDKEVGRVPQPPLTDKLDQVSCRVHHTLKIDISKTDNEKNGYCHDRCSPKKRIKVINTNVSISGYTGYDHTSAIKAQKTFIVTAITKNDQKQDVSNDIVFPLREVSKITVYFQNCNGLPVAIKIEYELGKSVTWLKNEGKQRWVSFNPSDNELQNCQETQGSPSIKDQSTTSGDDSNESDEDQTSDTETRNYDELLVSFVSGLREVLRRAGEATATLIATSLPKPPQTPDTAISEPIEQKTDLKSNTTPRPAAPGSAEPIVGPGAAITTAGVLTGLGISSGTLAGAGSLTGLGWWAFKRSKGDPWVRQI
;
A
#
# COMPACT_ATOMS: atom_id res chain seq x y z
N MET A 1 -52.83 23.63 -20.41
CA MET A 1 -51.48 23.05 -20.54
C MET A 1 -50.96 22.71 -19.16
N SER A 2 -50.17 21.65 -19.02
CA SER A 2 -49.74 21.13 -17.72
C SER A 2 -48.24 20.94 -17.72
N ALA A 3 -47.54 21.55 -16.78
CA ALA A 3 -46.08 21.59 -16.76
C ALA A 3 -45.54 20.87 -15.52
N SER A 4 -44.46 20.11 -15.69
CA SER A 4 -43.76 19.46 -14.57
C SER A 4 -42.59 20.33 -14.11
N VAL A 5 -42.28 20.28 -12.81
CA VAL A 5 -41.17 21.03 -12.20
C VAL A 5 -40.09 20.06 -11.75
N ASP A 6 -38.83 20.31 -12.16
CA ASP A 6 -37.66 19.65 -11.59
C ASP A 6 -37.11 20.51 -10.45
N ILE A 7 -37.32 20.05 -9.22
CA ILE A 7 -36.92 20.76 -8.00
C ILE A 7 -35.40 20.77 -7.77
N SER A 8 -34.63 20.09 -8.62
CA SER A 8 -33.17 20.18 -8.61
C SER A 8 -32.64 21.47 -9.25
N LYS A 9 -33.47 22.23 -9.98
CA LYS A 9 -33.04 23.46 -10.67
C LYS A 9 -33.34 24.72 -9.84
N LYS A 10 -32.40 25.67 -9.82
CA LYS A 10 -32.57 27.00 -9.22
C LYS A 10 -32.96 28.00 -10.32
N CYS A 11 -34.25 28.06 -10.65
CA CYS A 11 -34.72 28.95 -11.70
C CYS A 11 -34.83 30.41 -11.21
N HIS A 12 -34.44 31.37 -12.05
CA HIS A 12 -34.47 32.80 -11.76
C HIS A 12 -35.45 33.51 -12.71
N GLY A 13 -36.62 33.92 -12.22
CA GLY A 13 -37.64 34.61 -13.01
C GLY A 13 -38.53 33.63 -13.80
N SER A 14 -38.00 33.01 -14.85
CA SER A 14 -38.70 32.00 -15.65
C SER A 14 -38.22 30.58 -15.32
N CYS A 15 -39.14 29.62 -15.31
CA CYS A 15 -38.81 28.21 -15.10
C CYS A 15 -38.17 27.61 -16.35
N ASN A 16 -36.94 27.09 -16.23
CA ASN A 16 -36.21 26.41 -17.30
C ASN A 16 -36.18 24.88 -17.11
N CYS A 17 -37.06 24.32 -16.28
CA CYS A 17 -37.01 22.90 -15.92
C CYS A 17 -37.33 21.95 -17.10
N LEU A 18 -37.99 22.43 -18.16
CA LEU A 18 -38.29 21.66 -19.38
C LEU A 18 -38.34 22.56 -20.62
N TRP A 19 -37.83 22.07 -21.74
CA TRP A 19 -37.65 22.82 -23.00
C TRP A 19 -38.98 23.25 -23.67
N ASN A 20 -40.10 22.62 -23.30
CA ASN A 20 -41.40 22.82 -23.96
C ASN A 20 -42.39 23.71 -23.19
N ASN A 21 -41.99 24.34 -22.08
CA ASN A 21 -42.90 25.12 -21.21
C ASN A 21 -42.44 26.58 -21.03
N ILE A 22 -42.16 27.25 -22.15
CA ILE A 22 -41.75 28.67 -22.15
C ILE A 22 -42.97 29.55 -21.81
N GLY A 23 -43.14 29.88 -20.51
CA GLY A 23 -43.96 31.02 -20.07
C GLY A 23 -45.02 30.79 -18.99
N SER A 24 -45.40 29.54 -18.68
CA SER A 24 -46.54 29.28 -17.76
C SER A 24 -46.18 29.17 -16.28
N ILE A 25 -44.90 28.92 -15.96
CA ILE A 25 -44.39 28.82 -14.58
C ILE A 25 -43.36 29.92 -14.33
N LYS A 26 -43.66 30.79 -13.34
CA LYS A 26 -42.71 31.75 -12.78
C LYS A 26 -41.92 31.11 -11.66
N ALA A 27 -40.62 31.40 -11.59
CA ALA A 27 -39.74 30.95 -10.53
C ALA A 27 -39.19 32.15 -9.76
N ASN A 28 -39.33 32.11 -8.43
CA ASN A 28 -38.74 33.11 -7.53
C ASN A 28 -37.70 32.46 -6.63
N THR A 29 -36.48 32.96 -6.65
CA THR A 29 -35.36 32.45 -5.85
C THR A 29 -34.83 33.56 -4.95
N ASP A 30 -34.69 33.28 -3.66
CA ASP A 30 -34.19 34.24 -2.67
C ASP A 30 -33.61 33.50 -1.45
N LEU A 31 -33.03 34.25 -0.52
CA LEU A 31 -32.60 33.76 0.78
C LEU A 31 -33.79 33.62 1.74
N VAL A 32 -33.69 32.65 2.63
CA VAL A 32 -34.69 32.44 3.67
C VAL A 32 -34.49 33.49 4.77
N LYS A 33 -35.49 34.35 5.01
CA LYS A 33 -35.37 35.43 5.99
C LYS A 33 -35.39 34.88 7.41
N GLY A 34 -34.45 35.33 8.24
CA GLY A 34 -34.31 34.92 9.65
C GLY A 34 -33.39 33.71 9.88
N VAL A 35 -32.83 33.10 8.83
CA VAL A 35 -31.84 32.02 8.97
C VAL A 35 -30.76 32.11 7.89
N THR A 36 -29.51 32.29 8.30
CA THR A 36 -28.38 32.46 7.38
C THR A 36 -27.98 31.14 6.73
N GLY A 37 -27.53 31.20 5.48
CA GLY A 37 -27.05 30.03 4.73
C GLY A 37 -28.15 29.16 4.12
N TYR A 38 -29.41 29.62 4.08
CA TYR A 38 -30.51 28.91 3.44
C TYR A 38 -31.13 29.74 2.32
N GLY A 39 -31.46 29.06 1.24
CA GLY A 39 -32.17 29.62 0.09
C GLY A 39 -33.46 28.86 -0.18
N TYR A 40 -34.32 29.44 -1.00
CA TYR A 40 -35.50 28.78 -1.51
C TYR A 40 -35.75 29.12 -2.98
N VAL A 41 -36.39 28.21 -3.70
CA VAL A 41 -36.92 28.45 -5.06
C VAL A 41 -38.40 28.10 -5.07
N THR A 42 -39.25 29.06 -5.42
CA THR A 42 -40.70 28.89 -5.56
C THR A 42 -41.10 28.89 -7.01
N HIS A 43 -41.67 27.79 -7.49
CA HIS A 43 -42.33 27.71 -8.78
C HIS A 43 -43.83 27.96 -8.58
N SER A 44 -44.40 28.90 -9.33
CA SER A 44 -45.81 29.25 -9.28
C SER A 44 -46.36 29.44 -10.69
N ILE A 45 -47.55 28.92 -10.92
CA ILE A 45 -48.28 29.12 -12.18
C ILE A 45 -48.88 30.53 -12.27
N HIS A 46 -49.02 31.06 -13.48
CA HIS A 46 -49.92 32.17 -13.78
C HIS A 46 -51.31 31.60 -14.17
N SER A 47 -52.39 32.36 -13.96
CA SER A 47 -53.80 31.90 -13.95
C SER A 47 -54.16 30.88 -15.05
N GLY A 48 -54.85 29.79 -14.66
CA GLY A 48 -55.42 28.78 -15.57
C GLY A 48 -54.53 27.58 -15.92
N SER A 49 -53.29 27.52 -15.43
CA SER A 49 -52.41 26.33 -15.57
C SER A 49 -52.36 25.49 -14.28
N ARG A 50 -51.64 24.36 -14.29
CA ARG A 50 -51.35 23.56 -13.08
C ARG A 50 -49.98 22.88 -13.17
N ILE A 51 -49.34 22.67 -12.03
CA ILE A 51 -48.11 21.87 -11.93
C ILE A 51 -48.51 20.39 -11.93
N LYS A 52 -48.20 19.66 -13.00
CA LYS A 52 -48.66 18.27 -13.17
C LYS A 52 -47.87 17.28 -12.33
N GLY A 53 -46.60 17.56 -12.08
CA GLY A 53 -45.70 16.63 -11.42
C GLY A 53 -44.45 17.31 -10.92
N LEU A 54 -43.82 16.68 -9.93
CA LEU A 54 -42.56 17.11 -9.35
C LEU A 54 -41.52 16.01 -9.60
N SER A 55 -40.31 16.42 -9.94
CA SER A 55 -39.18 15.52 -10.16
C SER A 55 -37.89 16.09 -9.54
N TYR A 56 -36.90 15.24 -9.32
CA TYR A 56 -35.55 15.64 -8.94
C TYR A 56 -34.54 14.97 -9.89
N GLY A 57 -33.87 15.76 -10.73
CA GLY A 57 -32.94 15.24 -11.73
C GLY A 57 -33.63 14.31 -12.73
N GLY A 58 -34.84 14.67 -13.15
CA GLY A 58 -35.69 13.90 -14.07
C GLY A 58 -36.46 12.72 -13.45
N ARG A 59 -36.22 12.35 -12.18
CA ARG A 59 -36.94 11.26 -11.49
C ARG A 59 -38.13 11.79 -10.72
N SER A 60 -39.30 11.17 -10.85
CA SER A 60 -40.53 11.58 -10.12
C SER A 60 -40.35 11.52 -8.61
N LEU A 61 -40.97 12.47 -7.89
CA LEU A 61 -40.99 12.48 -6.43
C LEU A 61 -42.08 11.56 -5.87
N GLU A 62 -41.74 10.87 -4.78
CA GLU A 62 -42.61 9.96 -4.04
C GLU A 62 -42.84 10.48 -2.61
N ILE A 63 -44.05 10.23 -2.09
CA ILE A 63 -44.47 10.52 -0.72
C ILE A 63 -44.56 9.19 0.03
N GLU A 64 -43.89 9.12 1.19
CA GLU A 64 -43.99 8.00 2.13
C GLU A 64 -45.08 8.29 3.17
N ASP A 65 -46.31 7.87 2.89
CA ASP A 65 -47.44 7.92 3.82
C ASP A 65 -48.02 6.52 4.13
N GLY A 66 -47.15 5.49 4.09
CA GLY A 66 -47.52 4.09 4.23
C GLY A 66 -47.88 3.41 2.90
N LYS A 67 -48.08 4.19 1.82
CA LYS A 67 -48.15 3.73 0.42
C LYS A 67 -47.26 4.63 -0.44
N ARG A 68 -46.55 4.09 -1.44
CA ARG A 68 -45.78 4.93 -2.37
C ARG A 68 -46.74 5.70 -3.27
N THR A 69 -46.96 6.99 -2.98
CA THR A 69 -47.82 7.87 -3.77
C THR A 69 -47.00 8.97 -4.44
N THR A 70 -47.24 9.26 -5.73
CA THR A 70 -46.57 10.40 -6.39
C THR A 70 -47.26 11.71 -6.02
N PHE A 71 -46.52 12.82 -6.02
CA PHE A 71 -47.12 14.15 -5.82
C PHE A 71 -48.22 14.46 -6.84
N SER A 72 -48.09 13.97 -8.07
CA SER A 72 -49.10 14.17 -9.13
C SER A 72 -50.41 13.44 -8.87
N THR A 73 -50.34 12.29 -8.19
CA THR A 73 -51.51 11.50 -7.80
C THR A 73 -52.19 12.12 -6.58
N LYS A 74 -51.41 12.66 -5.65
CA LYS A 74 -51.94 13.25 -4.41
C LYS A 74 -52.49 14.67 -4.57
N TYR A 75 -51.87 15.47 -5.43
CA TYR A 75 -52.18 16.88 -5.65
C TYR A 75 -52.55 17.12 -7.11
N HIS A 76 -53.85 17.10 -7.43
CA HIS A 76 -54.34 17.25 -8.79
C HIS A 76 -54.34 18.71 -9.29
N ASN A 77 -54.27 19.67 -8.36
CA ASN A 77 -54.36 21.12 -8.59
C ASN A 77 -53.21 21.87 -7.90
N LEU A 78 -51.99 21.37 -8.03
CA LEU A 78 -50.81 22.00 -7.44
C LEU A 78 -50.52 23.37 -8.08
N GLU A 79 -50.63 24.43 -7.28
CA GLU A 79 -50.47 25.82 -7.74
C GLU A 79 -49.06 26.37 -7.49
N LYS A 80 -48.48 26.04 -6.34
CA LYS A 80 -47.13 26.52 -5.96
C LYS A 80 -46.33 25.42 -5.30
N VAL A 81 -45.03 25.39 -5.60
CA VAL A 81 -44.06 24.52 -4.94
C VAL A 81 -42.82 25.33 -4.57
N THR A 82 -42.46 25.35 -3.30
CA THR A 82 -41.24 25.97 -2.79
C THR A 82 -40.26 24.89 -2.32
N THR A 83 -39.05 24.88 -2.86
CA THR A 83 -37.96 23.99 -2.43
C THR A 83 -36.97 24.78 -1.61
N TYR A 84 -36.72 24.36 -0.37
CA TYR A 84 -35.74 24.97 0.54
C TYR A 84 -34.43 24.18 0.52
N TYR A 85 -33.29 24.86 0.57
CA TYR A 85 -31.96 24.23 0.46
C TYR A 85 -30.88 25.01 1.22
N TYR A 86 -29.77 24.34 1.52
CA TYR A 86 -28.59 24.94 2.15
C TYR A 86 -27.62 25.51 1.10
N THR A 87 -27.17 26.76 1.26
CA THR A 87 -26.44 27.49 0.21
C THR A 87 -24.93 27.24 0.23
N LYS A 88 -24.33 26.90 1.39
CA LYS A 88 -22.87 26.89 1.58
C LYS A 88 -22.14 25.71 0.90
N ASN A 89 -22.85 24.70 0.39
CA ASN A 89 -22.27 23.45 -0.12
C ASN A 89 -22.39 23.23 -1.65
N GLY A 90 -22.81 24.25 -2.42
CA GLY A 90 -22.95 24.16 -3.87
C GLY A 90 -22.26 25.32 -4.58
N SER A 91 -21.12 25.05 -5.21
CA SER A 91 -20.44 26.00 -6.11
C SER A 91 -21.23 26.30 -7.39
N ASN A 92 -22.22 25.46 -7.72
CA ASN A 92 -23.08 25.68 -8.88
C ASN A 92 -24.30 26.55 -8.50
N SER A 93 -24.37 27.72 -9.11
CA SER A 93 -25.44 28.71 -8.89
C SER A 93 -26.82 28.19 -9.26
N ASP A 94 -26.92 27.26 -10.20
CA ASP A 94 -28.20 26.93 -10.87
C ASP A 94 -28.79 25.58 -10.46
N HIS A 95 -28.13 24.84 -9.55
CA HIS A 95 -28.56 23.51 -9.14
C HIS A 95 -28.63 23.34 -7.62
N ILE A 96 -29.72 22.74 -7.16
CA ILE A 96 -29.95 22.32 -5.77
C ILE A 96 -29.43 20.89 -5.60
N LYS A 97 -28.22 20.75 -5.07
CA LYS A 97 -27.59 19.44 -4.84
C LYS A 97 -28.32 18.60 -3.79
N ILE A 98 -28.82 19.23 -2.73
CA ILE A 98 -29.53 18.55 -1.63
C ILE A 98 -30.72 19.45 -1.24
N PRO A 99 -31.94 19.12 -1.70
CA PRO A 99 -33.14 19.82 -1.26
C PRO A 99 -33.48 19.33 0.15
N LEU A 100 -34.01 20.21 1.00
CA LEU A 100 -34.25 19.90 2.42
C LEU A 100 -35.74 19.73 2.71
N ILE A 101 -36.50 20.78 2.44
CA ILE A 101 -37.94 20.85 2.70
C ILE A 101 -38.64 21.24 1.40
N LEU A 102 -39.78 20.63 1.15
CA LEU A 102 -40.66 20.96 0.06
C LEU A 102 -41.98 21.48 0.64
N ARG A 103 -42.40 22.66 0.21
CA ARG A 103 -43.69 23.26 0.58
C ARG A 103 -44.56 23.31 -0.67
N VAL A 104 -45.69 22.61 -0.61
CA VAL A 104 -46.68 22.57 -1.71
C VAL A 104 -47.93 23.35 -1.31
N TYR A 105 -48.58 23.98 -2.29
CA TYR A 105 -49.82 24.74 -2.10
C TYR A 105 -50.90 24.25 -3.07
N GLU A 106 -52.02 23.80 -2.52
CA GLU A 106 -53.21 23.35 -3.24
C GLU A 106 -54.45 23.77 -2.45
N GLY A 107 -55.48 24.28 -3.13
CA GLY A 107 -56.81 24.45 -2.53
C GLY A 107 -56.83 25.34 -1.28
N ASN A 108 -56.02 26.41 -1.27
CA ASN A 108 -55.81 27.32 -0.14
C ASN A 108 -55.02 26.78 1.06
N ALA A 109 -54.49 25.55 1.01
CA ALA A 109 -53.69 24.97 2.08
C ALA A 109 -52.21 24.80 1.67
N TYR A 110 -51.31 25.03 2.63
CA TYR A 110 -49.90 24.68 2.49
C TYR A 110 -49.62 23.34 3.18
N HIS A 111 -48.84 22.49 2.53
CA HIS A 111 -48.33 21.26 3.11
C HIS A 111 -46.80 21.24 3.06
N LEU A 112 -46.19 20.72 4.13
CA LEU A 112 -44.74 20.59 4.25
C LEU A 112 -44.33 19.12 4.13
N TYR A 113 -43.24 18.92 3.43
CA TYR A 113 -42.63 17.62 3.17
C TYR A 113 -41.14 17.69 3.46
N LEU A 114 -40.63 16.68 4.17
CA LEU A 114 -39.24 16.57 4.60
C LEU A 114 -38.53 15.54 3.72
N ASN A 115 -37.34 15.87 3.22
CA ASN A 115 -36.55 14.94 2.41
C ASN A 115 -36.00 13.80 3.28
N LYS A 116 -36.18 12.55 2.84
CA LYS A 116 -35.76 11.33 3.57
C LYS A 116 -34.34 10.86 3.26
N GLY A 117 -33.62 11.53 2.36
CA GLY A 117 -32.23 11.18 2.02
C GLY A 117 -32.11 10.41 0.72
N GLY A 118 -31.06 9.59 0.61
CA GLY A 118 -30.75 8.80 -0.59
C GLY A 118 -30.64 9.65 -1.86
N ASP A 119 -31.45 9.31 -2.86
CA ASP A 119 -31.52 10.00 -4.14
C ASP A 119 -32.46 11.23 -4.15
N HIS A 120 -32.89 11.70 -2.97
CA HIS A 120 -33.74 12.89 -2.75
C HIS A 120 -35.09 12.85 -3.49
N THR A 121 -35.56 11.66 -3.90
CA THR A 121 -36.87 11.48 -4.52
C THR A 121 -37.97 11.14 -3.52
N LYS A 122 -37.61 10.69 -2.31
CA LYS A 122 -38.53 10.25 -1.26
C LYS A 122 -38.76 11.35 -0.21
N TRP A 123 -40.02 11.60 0.10
CA TRP A 123 -40.45 12.70 0.96
C TRP A 123 -41.50 12.24 1.99
N GLU A 124 -41.39 12.72 3.22
CA GLU A 124 -42.35 12.43 4.30
C GLU A 124 -43.15 13.69 4.64
N LYS A 125 -44.48 13.55 4.77
CA LYS A 125 -45.34 14.67 5.16
C LYS A 125 -45.06 15.06 6.60
N ASP A 126 -44.84 16.34 6.86
CA ASP A 126 -44.73 16.85 8.24
C ASP A 126 -46.14 17.01 8.83
N ASN A 127 -46.43 16.26 9.89
CA ASN A 127 -47.76 16.23 10.52
C ASN A 127 -48.14 17.53 11.26
N TYR A 128 -47.19 18.44 11.43
CA TYR A 128 -47.42 19.74 12.06
C TYR A 128 -47.90 20.77 11.02
N SER A 129 -49.15 20.65 10.57
CA SER A 129 -49.80 21.62 9.68
C SER A 129 -50.64 22.62 10.47
N GLY A 130 -50.05 23.75 10.86
CA GLY A 130 -50.75 24.89 11.44
C GLY A 130 -50.20 26.21 10.90
N PRO A 131 -50.93 27.34 11.01
CA PRO A 131 -50.48 28.64 10.50
C PRO A 131 -49.15 29.11 11.11
N TYR A 132 -48.76 28.56 12.26
CA TYR A 132 -47.52 28.86 12.96
C TYR A 132 -46.30 28.00 12.52
N THR A 133 -46.48 27.02 11.62
CA THR A 133 -45.40 26.13 11.17
C THR A 133 -44.90 26.44 9.76
N THR A 134 -45.72 27.12 8.96
CA THR A 134 -45.40 27.49 7.59
C THR A 134 -44.78 28.89 7.49
N PRO A 135 -43.68 29.09 6.74
CA PRO A 135 -43.09 30.42 6.55
C PRO A 135 -44.06 31.40 5.89
N VAL A 136 -44.46 32.46 6.59
CA VAL A 136 -45.28 33.54 6.02
C VAL A 136 -44.35 34.60 5.42
N ARG A 137 -44.53 34.92 4.13
CA ARG A 137 -43.66 35.86 3.38
C ARG A 137 -42.15 35.55 3.49
N ASN A 138 -41.82 34.26 3.59
CA ASN A 138 -40.46 33.72 3.72
C ASN A 138 -39.75 34.04 5.05
N ASN A 139 -40.44 34.58 6.04
CA ASN A 139 -39.94 34.62 7.42
C ASN A 139 -40.12 33.24 8.06
N THR A 140 -39.03 32.71 8.61
CA THR A 140 -39.06 31.40 9.29
C THR A 140 -39.58 31.49 10.70
N THR A 141 -40.31 30.47 11.14
CA THR A 141 -40.62 30.26 12.55
C THR A 141 -39.51 29.44 13.22
N GLY A 142 -39.39 29.49 14.55
CA GLY A 142 -38.38 28.71 15.28
C GLY A 142 -38.46 27.20 15.00
N TYR A 143 -39.69 26.68 14.84
CA TYR A 143 -39.94 25.29 14.43
C TYR A 143 -39.36 24.99 13.05
N PHE A 144 -39.67 25.82 12.06
CA PHE A 144 -39.21 25.64 10.69
C PHE A 144 -37.68 25.74 10.58
N THR A 145 -37.07 26.70 11.27
CA THR A 145 -35.61 26.83 11.36
C THR A 145 -34.96 25.60 11.98
N LYS A 146 -35.55 25.05 13.06
CA LYS A 146 -35.06 23.81 13.68
C LYS A 146 -35.12 22.63 12.71
N LYS A 147 -36.19 22.50 11.92
CA LYS A 147 -36.32 21.46 10.88
C LYS A 147 -35.30 21.61 9.77
N LEU A 148 -35.11 22.84 9.24
CA LEU A 148 -34.09 23.13 8.23
C LEU A 148 -32.69 22.75 8.72
N LYS A 149 -32.31 23.18 9.93
CA LYS A 149 -31.03 22.83 10.54
C LYS A 149 -30.87 21.32 10.71
N ASN A 150 -31.90 20.63 11.21
CA ASN A 150 -31.85 19.19 11.43
C ASN A 150 -31.67 18.38 10.14
N LEU A 151 -32.46 18.71 9.11
CA LEU A 151 -32.35 18.07 7.79
C LEU A 151 -31.01 18.40 7.14
N THR A 152 -30.51 19.62 7.28
CA THR A 152 -29.18 19.99 6.78
C THR A 152 -28.10 19.12 7.41
N CYS A 153 -28.14 18.94 8.73
CA CYS A 153 -27.15 18.12 9.42
C CYS A 153 -27.21 16.65 8.99
N THR A 154 -28.41 16.11 8.85
CA THR A 154 -28.65 14.72 8.47
C THR A 154 -28.23 14.45 7.01
N LEU A 155 -28.76 15.25 6.07
CA LEU A 155 -28.60 15.04 4.63
C LEU A 155 -27.23 15.45 4.10
N HIS A 156 -26.54 16.39 4.77
CA HIS A 156 -25.16 16.75 4.44
C HIS A 156 -24.13 16.03 5.32
N HIS A 157 -24.54 15.09 6.18
CA HIS A 157 -23.64 14.35 7.07
C HIS A 157 -22.74 15.26 7.94
N LEU A 158 -23.32 16.33 8.50
CA LEU A 158 -22.56 17.36 9.25
C LEU A 158 -22.35 17.01 10.72
N HIS A 159 -23.06 16.02 11.25
CA HIS A 159 -22.66 15.38 12.50
C HIS A 159 -21.49 14.47 12.18
N ARG A 160 -20.29 14.93 12.55
CA ARG A 160 -19.06 14.26 12.17
C ARG A 160 -18.15 14.05 13.36
N VAL A 161 -17.47 12.92 13.35
CA VAL A 161 -16.33 12.64 14.21
C VAL A 161 -15.07 12.82 13.36
N ASP A 162 -14.44 13.98 13.51
CA ASP A 162 -13.19 14.31 12.81
C ASP A 162 -11.98 13.72 13.55
N ILE A 163 -11.47 12.59 13.06
CA ILE A 163 -10.34 11.86 13.63
C ILE A 163 -8.98 12.50 13.33
N LEU A 164 -8.94 13.60 12.57
CA LEU A 164 -7.74 14.43 12.44
C LEU A 164 -7.51 15.29 13.70
N ARG A 165 -8.56 15.53 14.50
CA ARG A 165 -8.47 16.37 15.71
C ARG A 165 -7.84 15.60 16.87
N GLY A 166 -6.55 15.81 17.09
CA GLY A 166 -5.74 15.13 18.11
C GLY A 166 -5.37 15.97 19.33
N GLU A 167 -6.19 16.92 19.77
CA GLU A 167 -5.91 17.70 20.99
C GLU A 167 -7.08 17.67 21.96
N SER A 168 -6.76 17.75 23.26
CA SER A 168 -7.69 18.01 24.37
C SER A 168 -8.21 19.45 24.32
N GLY A 169 -8.76 19.85 23.18
CA GLY A 169 -9.40 21.15 22.99
C GLY A 169 -10.85 21.15 23.46
N ASP A 170 -11.47 22.33 23.42
CA ASP A 170 -12.89 22.46 23.65
C ASP A 170 -13.69 21.50 22.77
N PRO A 171 -14.79 20.93 23.31
CA PRO A 171 -15.71 20.14 22.51
C PRO A 171 -16.08 20.91 21.25
N TYR A 172 -16.12 20.24 20.11
CA TYR A 172 -16.54 20.88 18.88
C TYR A 172 -17.97 20.53 18.55
N TYR A 173 -18.64 21.53 17.97
CA TYR A 173 -20.06 21.50 17.70
C TYR A 173 -20.31 21.44 16.20
N CYS A 174 -21.42 20.83 15.81
CA CYS A 174 -21.94 21.02 14.48
C CYS A 174 -22.31 22.49 14.28
N GLN A 175 -21.61 23.16 13.36
CA GLN A 175 -21.76 24.61 13.07
C GLN A 175 -23.17 25.03 12.60
N ILE A 176 -24.08 24.09 12.39
CA ILE A 176 -25.43 24.36 11.90
C ILE A 176 -26.45 24.27 13.01
N CYS A 177 -26.43 23.18 13.78
CA CYS A 177 -27.47 22.88 14.74
C CYS A 177 -27.07 23.13 16.19
N ASP A 178 -25.77 23.33 16.46
CA ASP A 178 -25.17 23.60 17.76
C ASP A 178 -25.41 22.51 18.83
N TYR A 179 -26.26 21.51 18.58
CA TYR A 179 -26.56 20.42 19.52
C TYR A 179 -25.58 19.26 19.42
N ALA A 180 -25.15 18.92 18.21
CA ALA A 180 -24.27 17.78 17.98
C ALA A 180 -22.86 18.16 18.46
N LYS A 181 -22.49 17.62 19.62
CA LYS A 181 -21.27 17.94 20.35
C LYS A 181 -20.42 16.70 20.46
N ILE A 182 -19.14 16.85 20.10
CA ILE A 182 -18.13 15.79 20.22
C ILE A 182 -17.08 16.27 21.22
N THR A 183 -16.86 15.48 22.26
CA THR A 183 -15.75 15.68 23.18
C THR A 183 -14.56 14.84 22.72
N VAL A 184 -13.38 15.43 22.64
CA VAL A 184 -12.14 14.71 22.37
C VAL A 184 -11.36 14.58 23.68
N LYS A 185 -11.06 13.35 24.07
CA LYS A 185 -10.23 13.08 25.24
C LYS A 185 -8.95 12.42 24.79
N LEU A 186 -7.83 12.98 25.24
CA LEU A 186 -6.55 12.30 25.17
C LEU A 186 -6.62 11.10 26.13
N GLU A 187 -6.54 9.90 25.58
CA GLU A 187 -6.41 8.68 26.37
C GLU A 187 -4.93 8.38 26.67
N SER A 188 -4.66 7.25 27.33
CA SER A 188 -3.30 6.77 27.55
C SER A 188 -2.56 6.60 26.22
N THR A 189 -1.25 6.84 26.26
CA THR A 189 -0.39 6.55 25.11
C THR A 189 -0.17 5.05 24.99
N VAL A 190 -0.18 4.52 23.78
CA VAL A 190 0.24 3.13 23.52
C VAL A 190 1.76 3.12 23.50
N ASN A 191 2.35 2.58 24.56
CA ASN A 191 3.80 2.50 24.77
C ASN A 191 4.54 3.86 24.69
N GLY A 192 3.87 4.97 25.02
CA GLY A 192 4.47 6.32 24.99
C GLY A 192 4.72 6.90 23.60
N ILE A 193 4.38 6.19 22.52
CA ILE A 193 4.71 6.57 21.14
C ILE A 193 3.46 7.03 20.41
N TYR A 194 2.43 6.19 20.46
CA TYR A 194 1.17 6.45 19.79
C TYR A 194 0.21 7.07 20.76
N THR A 195 -0.45 8.12 20.30
CA THR A 195 -1.45 8.81 21.08
C THR A 195 -2.82 8.29 20.69
N ARG A 196 -3.62 7.91 21.69
CA ARG A 196 -5.01 7.54 21.48
C ARG A 196 -5.91 8.73 21.81
N PHE A 197 -6.89 8.96 20.94
CA PHE A 197 -7.93 9.95 21.16
C PHE A 197 -9.29 9.26 21.20
N ASP A 198 -10.04 9.52 22.26
CA ASP A 198 -11.44 9.14 22.38
C ASP A 198 -12.31 10.28 21.90
N HIS A 199 -13.04 10.04 20.82
CA HIS A 199 -14.04 10.94 20.30
C HIS A 199 -15.41 10.45 20.73
N THR A 200 -15.99 11.11 21.73
CA THR A 200 -17.31 10.74 22.27
C THR A 200 -18.38 11.74 21.82
N PRO A 201 -19.37 11.31 21.00
CA PRO A 201 -20.58 12.08 20.78
C PRO A 201 -21.41 12.18 22.06
N THR A 202 -21.97 13.36 22.36
CA THR A 202 -22.74 13.55 23.59
C THR A 202 -24.19 13.10 23.49
N ASP A 203 -24.74 13.03 22.29
CA ASP A 203 -26.11 12.58 22.00
C ASP A 203 -26.13 11.24 21.25
N ASN A 204 -27.32 10.64 21.12
CA ASN A 204 -27.53 9.35 20.47
C ASN A 204 -27.67 9.44 18.93
N GLY A 205 -27.33 10.59 18.35
CA GLY A 205 -27.35 10.78 16.90
C GLY A 205 -26.36 9.87 16.19
N GLU A 206 -26.58 9.72 14.88
CA GLU A 206 -25.60 9.10 13.99
C GLU A 206 -24.55 10.14 13.57
N TYR A 207 -23.28 9.78 13.72
CA TYR A 207 -22.14 10.62 13.37
C TYR A 207 -21.29 9.93 12.32
N TYR A 208 -20.92 10.65 11.26
CA TYR A 208 -20.04 10.13 10.22
C TYR A 208 -18.58 10.41 10.56
N VAL A 209 -17.71 9.43 10.38
CA VAL A 209 -16.27 9.62 10.64
C VAL A 209 -15.65 10.39 9.48
N THR A 210 -14.83 11.39 9.78
CA THR A 210 -14.11 12.20 8.79
C THR A 210 -12.63 12.29 9.14
N TYR A 211 -11.77 12.40 8.13
CA TYR A 211 -10.38 12.82 8.28
C TYR A 211 -10.24 14.22 7.65
N GLY A 212 -10.29 15.25 8.50
CA GLY A 212 -10.47 16.64 8.06
C GLY A 212 -11.81 16.83 7.35
N SER A 213 -11.77 17.24 6.09
CA SER A 213 -12.98 17.43 5.27
C SER A 213 -13.44 16.17 4.52
N ASN A 214 -12.68 15.08 4.56
CA ASN A 214 -12.98 13.87 3.80
C ASN A 214 -13.77 12.87 4.64
N LEU A 215 -14.87 12.36 4.10
CA LEU A 215 -15.65 11.28 4.72
C LEU A 215 -14.87 9.98 4.67
N VAL A 216 -14.68 9.36 5.84
CA VAL A 216 -14.05 8.05 5.96
C VAL A 216 -15.00 6.98 5.45
N LYS A 217 -14.46 6.14 4.58
CA LYS A 217 -15.15 4.98 4.03
C LYS A 217 -14.38 3.72 4.36
N TYR A 218 -15.09 2.64 4.63
CA TYR A 218 -14.49 1.34 4.91
C TYR A 218 -15.01 0.25 3.99
N LYS A 219 -14.21 -0.81 3.85
CA LYS A 219 -14.56 -2.04 3.13
C LYS A 219 -14.47 -3.22 4.08
N GLY A 220 -15.48 -4.10 4.09
CA GLY A 220 -15.41 -5.39 4.78
C GLY A 220 -14.35 -6.31 4.16
N SER A 221 -13.94 -7.37 4.87
CA SER A 221 -12.96 -8.34 4.34
C SER A 221 -13.42 -9.03 3.06
N THR A 222 -14.73 -9.26 2.92
CA THR A 222 -15.37 -9.91 1.77
C THR A 222 -16.13 -8.96 0.84
N GLU A 223 -16.41 -7.73 1.29
CA GLU A 223 -17.21 -6.78 0.52
C GLU A 223 -16.40 -6.18 -0.61
N SER A 224 -16.99 -5.87 -1.77
CA SER A 224 -16.27 -5.21 -2.88
C SER A 224 -16.38 -3.67 -2.85
N LYS A 225 -17.45 -3.14 -2.25
CA LYS A 225 -17.79 -1.71 -2.22
C LYS A 225 -17.43 -1.07 -0.88
N PHE A 226 -17.08 0.22 -0.94
CA PHE A 226 -16.82 1.03 0.25
C PHE A 226 -18.13 1.60 0.82
N LYS A 227 -18.31 1.50 2.13
CA LYS A 227 -19.43 2.08 2.90
C LYS A 227 -18.93 3.26 3.72
N LEU A 228 -19.79 4.25 3.98
CA LEU A 228 -19.46 5.34 4.90
C LEU A 228 -19.33 4.78 6.33
N LEU A 229 -18.28 5.18 7.04
CA LEU A 229 -18.11 4.81 8.44
C LEU A 229 -18.95 5.76 9.30
N SER A 230 -19.97 5.24 9.98
CA SER A 230 -20.74 5.98 10.98
C SER A 230 -20.60 5.33 12.36
N VAL A 231 -20.70 6.16 13.39
CA VAL A 231 -20.69 5.79 14.80
C VAL A 231 -21.93 6.37 15.47
N LYS A 232 -22.47 5.64 16.45
CA LYS A 232 -23.55 6.09 17.33
C LYS A 232 -23.01 6.06 18.76
N LYS A 233 -23.54 6.91 19.64
CA LYS A 233 -23.21 6.83 21.06
C LYS A 233 -23.63 5.45 21.59
N GLU A 234 -22.64 4.68 22.02
CA GLU A 234 -22.85 3.30 22.43
C GLU A 234 -23.63 3.25 23.75
N VAL A 235 -24.79 2.58 23.74
CA VAL A 235 -25.44 2.13 24.98
C VAL A 235 -24.69 0.88 25.39
N LYS A 236 -23.75 0.98 26.34
CA LYS A 236 -22.80 -0.05 26.80
C LYS A 236 -23.39 -1.48 26.82
N PHE A 237 -23.39 -2.17 25.69
CA PHE A 237 -23.78 -3.57 25.58
C PHE A 237 -22.63 -4.31 24.92
N SER A 238 -21.92 -5.11 25.74
CA SER A 238 -20.99 -6.20 25.37
C SER A 238 -19.47 -5.95 25.24
N GLY A 239 -18.94 -4.72 25.33
CA GLY A 239 -17.48 -4.50 25.44
C GLY A 239 -16.63 -5.01 24.26
N LYS A 240 -17.24 -5.33 23.12
CA LYS A 240 -16.54 -5.79 21.91
C LYS A 240 -16.17 -4.59 21.03
N SER A 241 -14.87 -4.31 20.87
CA SER A 241 -14.39 -3.28 19.95
C SER A 241 -14.36 -3.77 18.51
N THR A 242 -14.75 -2.90 17.57
CA THR A 242 -14.54 -3.13 16.13
C THR A 242 -13.39 -2.28 15.65
N TRP A 243 -12.40 -2.89 14.99
CA TRP A 243 -11.20 -2.20 14.53
C TRP A 243 -11.22 -1.96 13.02
N TYR A 244 -10.67 -0.81 12.64
CA TYR A 244 -10.50 -0.41 11.25
C TYR A 244 -9.05 0.00 11.02
N GLU A 245 -8.50 -0.37 9.88
CA GLU A 245 -7.15 -0.03 9.45
C GLU A 245 -7.21 0.91 8.25
N ASN A 246 -6.42 1.99 8.29
CA ASN A 246 -6.26 2.89 7.15
C ASN A 246 -5.46 2.18 6.04
N VAL A 247 -6.03 2.14 4.83
CA VAL A 247 -5.42 1.52 3.64
C VAL A 247 -5.06 2.56 2.57
N GLY A 248 -4.99 3.83 2.97
CA GLY A 248 -4.54 4.92 2.13
C GLY A 248 -3.05 4.82 1.79
N GLU A 249 -2.63 5.64 0.83
CA GLU A 249 -1.23 5.80 0.48
C GLU A 249 -0.58 6.88 1.37
N SER A 250 0.76 6.87 1.45
CA SER A 250 1.52 7.88 2.19
C SER A 250 1.24 9.29 1.65
N GLY A 251 0.91 10.24 2.53
CA GLY A 251 0.52 11.62 2.17
C GLY A 251 -0.85 11.73 1.48
N GLY A 252 -1.65 10.65 1.48
CA GLY A 252 -2.97 10.61 0.86
C GLY A 252 -4.06 11.31 1.69
N LYS A 253 -5.31 11.14 1.26
CA LYS A 253 -6.49 11.69 1.95
C LYS A 253 -6.84 10.96 3.26
N HIS A 254 -6.26 9.77 3.47
CA HIS A 254 -6.51 8.92 4.64
C HIS A 254 -8.01 8.63 4.88
N ASP A 255 -8.81 8.63 3.81
CA ASP A 255 -10.27 8.47 3.83
C ASP A 255 -10.73 7.04 3.51
N ARG A 256 -9.79 6.12 3.24
CA ARG A 256 -10.09 4.71 2.90
C ARG A 256 -9.55 3.77 3.96
N TRP A 257 -10.44 2.93 4.46
CA TRP A 257 -10.17 2.03 5.57
C TRP A 257 -10.64 0.61 5.21
N ARG A 258 -10.11 -0.39 5.90
CA ARG A 258 -10.66 -1.75 5.89
C ARG A 258 -11.06 -2.15 7.30
N LYS A 259 -12.14 -2.91 7.42
CA LYS A 259 -12.51 -3.54 8.69
C LYS A 259 -11.55 -4.70 8.96
N LEU A 260 -11.01 -4.78 10.17
CA LEU A 260 -10.20 -5.91 10.62
C LEU A 260 -11.10 -7.01 11.19
N ASP A 261 -10.74 -8.26 10.94
CA ASP A 261 -11.46 -9.39 11.52
C ASP A 261 -11.05 -9.65 12.99
N SER A 262 -11.77 -10.54 13.66
CA SER A 262 -11.51 -10.88 15.05
C SER A 262 -10.16 -11.58 15.27
N THR A 263 -9.65 -12.28 14.26
CA THR A 263 -8.36 -12.99 14.35
C THR A 263 -7.19 -12.02 14.26
N GLU A 264 -7.30 -10.97 13.44
CA GLU A 264 -6.30 -9.91 13.35
C GLU A 264 -6.24 -9.02 14.61
N THR A 265 -7.32 -9.01 15.41
CA THR A 265 -7.51 -8.05 16.51
C THR A 265 -7.52 -8.70 17.90
N SER A 266 -7.40 -10.04 17.98
CA SER A 266 -7.48 -10.77 19.25
C SER A 266 -6.45 -10.33 20.29
N GLY A 267 -5.30 -9.82 19.85
CA GLY A 267 -4.24 -9.27 20.70
C GLY A 267 -4.34 -7.77 21.01
N PHE A 268 -5.34 -7.04 20.48
CA PHE A 268 -5.41 -5.57 20.63
C PHE A 268 -6.03 -5.13 21.96
N SER A 269 -6.84 -5.97 22.59
CA SER A 269 -7.62 -5.66 23.80
C SER A 269 -6.77 -5.31 25.01
N SER A 270 -5.53 -5.80 25.09
CA SER A 270 -4.57 -5.48 26.15
C SER A 270 -3.80 -4.18 25.89
N HIS A 271 -4.01 -3.52 24.75
CA HIS A 271 -3.15 -2.43 24.25
C HIS A 271 -1.65 -2.81 24.25
N GLY A 272 -1.38 -4.11 24.14
CA GLY A 272 -0.06 -4.70 24.31
C GLY A 272 0.82 -4.63 23.06
N GLY A 273 1.76 -5.57 22.98
CA GLY A 273 2.74 -5.66 21.90
C GLY A 273 2.11 -5.74 20.51
N ASP A 274 1.03 -6.52 20.34
CA ASP A 274 0.42 -6.76 19.03
C ASP A 274 -0.15 -5.49 18.39
N LEU A 275 -0.86 -4.68 19.18
CA LEU A 275 -1.36 -3.38 18.71
C LEU A 275 -0.20 -2.45 18.34
N LYS A 276 0.85 -2.41 19.16
CA LYS A 276 2.04 -1.61 18.87
C LYS A 276 2.72 -2.06 17.57
N THR A 277 2.91 -3.36 17.37
CA THR A 277 3.50 -3.92 16.14
C THR A 277 2.68 -3.54 14.91
N LYS A 278 1.34 -3.58 15.02
CA LYS A 278 0.45 -3.15 13.94
C LYS A 278 0.58 -1.64 13.66
N LEU A 279 0.65 -0.81 14.69
CA LEU A 279 0.83 0.64 14.57
C LEU A 279 2.20 0.99 13.98
N ASP A 280 3.27 0.29 14.38
CA ASP A 280 4.61 0.45 13.80
C ASP A 280 4.62 0.13 12.29
N TYR A 281 3.95 -0.95 11.89
CA TYR A 281 3.77 -1.31 10.48
C TYR A 281 3.03 -0.20 9.71
N LEU A 282 1.93 0.30 10.27
CA LEU A 282 1.15 1.38 9.65
C LEU A 282 1.92 2.69 9.57
N ASN A 283 2.69 3.02 10.61
CA ASN A 283 3.50 4.23 10.66
C ASN A 283 4.63 4.19 9.60
N CYS A 284 5.27 3.03 9.41
CA CYS A 284 6.20 2.85 8.29
C CYS A 284 5.49 2.95 6.94
N THR A 285 4.32 2.33 6.78
CA THR A 285 3.62 2.31 5.49
C THR A 285 3.08 3.69 5.09
N LEU A 286 2.40 4.37 6.03
CA LEU A 286 1.67 5.61 5.79
C LEU A 286 2.55 6.86 5.98
N ASN A 287 3.43 6.88 6.98
CA ASN A 287 4.17 8.08 7.37
C ASN A 287 5.66 8.03 7.04
N ASN A 288 6.12 6.95 6.38
CA ASN A 288 7.54 6.71 6.10
C ASN A 288 8.42 6.75 7.37
N ALA A 289 7.81 6.47 8.53
CA ALA A 289 8.47 6.52 9.82
C ALA A 289 9.06 5.16 10.20
N VAL A 290 10.28 5.16 10.70
CA VAL A 290 11.04 3.94 11.01
C VAL A 290 11.48 3.92 12.47
N ARG A 291 11.86 2.74 12.93
CA ARG A 291 12.47 2.52 14.25
C ARG A 291 13.95 2.23 14.05
N ILE A 292 14.81 2.90 14.82
CA ILE A 292 16.25 2.70 14.78
C ILE A 292 16.69 1.94 16.02
N LYS A 293 17.28 0.76 15.82
CA LYS A 293 17.95 -0.03 16.85
C LYS A 293 19.44 0.31 16.80
N LEU A 294 19.91 1.11 17.76
CA LEU A 294 21.31 1.55 17.83
C LEU A 294 22.25 0.35 17.91
N GLY A 295 23.30 0.36 17.09
CA GLY A 295 24.28 -0.73 17.01
C GLY A 295 23.80 -2.00 16.32
N ARG A 296 22.58 -2.00 15.75
CA ARG A 296 21.94 -3.16 15.15
C ARG A 296 21.38 -2.86 13.77
N ASP A 297 21.17 -3.92 13.00
CA ASP A 297 20.40 -3.81 11.77
C ASP A 297 18.98 -3.37 12.11
N SER A 298 18.56 -2.26 11.52
CA SER A 298 17.26 -1.66 11.76
C SER A 298 16.36 -1.87 10.55
N GLY A 299 15.15 -2.37 10.82
CA GLY A 299 14.07 -2.41 9.85
C GLY A 299 13.07 -1.27 10.07
N CYS A 300 12.07 -1.17 9.21
CA CYS A 300 10.94 -0.27 9.43
C CYS A 300 10.25 -0.52 10.79
N HIS A 301 10.12 -1.80 11.13
CA HIS A 301 9.52 -2.31 12.36
C HIS A 301 10.25 -3.61 12.76
N ASP A 302 9.79 -4.32 13.80
CA ASP A 302 10.56 -5.41 14.42
C ASP A 302 10.85 -6.60 13.50
N PHE A 303 9.96 -6.86 12.54
CA PHE A 303 10.10 -7.92 11.54
C PHE A 303 10.27 -7.31 10.14
N ARG A 304 10.95 -7.97 9.21
CA ARG A 304 10.94 -7.53 7.81
C ARG A 304 9.66 -8.04 7.17
N ASP A 305 8.68 -7.18 6.92
CA ASP A 305 7.46 -7.55 6.20
C ASP A 305 7.76 -7.56 4.69
N THR A 306 7.27 -8.57 3.98
CA THR A 306 7.36 -8.66 2.52
C THR A 306 6.34 -7.76 1.80
N LYS A 307 5.32 -7.27 2.53
CA LYS A 307 4.27 -6.39 1.99
C LYS A 307 4.79 -5.01 1.59
N HIS A 308 5.91 -4.56 2.16
CA HIS A 308 6.60 -3.36 1.71
C HIS A 308 8.12 -3.52 1.79
N ASN A 309 8.85 -2.80 0.94
CA ASN A 309 10.31 -2.81 1.03
C ASN A 309 10.74 -2.21 2.37
N ASN A 310 11.84 -2.71 2.95
CA ASN A 310 12.54 -1.99 4.02
C ASN A 310 12.81 -0.56 3.53
N ARG A 311 12.57 0.43 4.38
CA ARG A 311 12.78 1.85 4.03
C ARG A 311 14.15 2.35 4.42
N ILE A 312 14.76 1.72 5.41
CA ILE A 312 16.10 2.04 5.87
C ILE A 312 17.10 0.95 5.48
N SER A 313 18.31 1.39 5.20
CA SER A 313 19.51 0.58 5.10
C SER A 313 20.42 0.94 6.26
N THR A 314 20.99 -0.07 6.90
CA THR A 314 21.96 0.10 7.97
C THR A 314 23.34 -0.28 7.44
N ARG A 315 24.32 0.58 7.67
CA ARG A 315 25.73 0.38 7.34
C ARG A 315 26.57 0.49 8.59
N HIS A 316 27.56 -0.38 8.74
CA HIS A 316 28.59 -0.23 9.74
C HIS A 316 29.85 0.38 9.11
N ASP A 317 30.31 1.50 9.67
CA ASP A 317 31.57 2.14 9.35
C ASP A 317 32.55 1.93 10.52
N ALA A 318 33.38 0.91 10.39
CA ALA A 318 34.44 0.61 11.35
C ALA A 318 35.70 1.47 11.18
N THR A 319 35.66 2.51 10.35
CA THR A 319 36.86 3.29 9.99
C THR A 319 36.94 4.66 10.64
N ILE A 320 35.97 5.05 11.48
CA ILE A 320 35.90 6.39 12.09
C ILE A 320 37.18 6.75 12.85
N SER A 321 37.66 5.87 13.72
CA SER A 321 39.00 6.01 14.31
C SER A 321 39.56 4.67 14.73
N ARG A 322 40.80 4.38 14.32
CA ARG A 322 41.50 3.15 14.73
C ARG A 322 41.92 3.19 16.19
N GLN A 323 42.29 4.36 16.68
CA GLN A 323 42.59 4.58 18.10
C GLN A 323 41.66 5.70 18.56
N PRO A 324 40.64 5.41 19.38
CA PRO A 324 40.47 4.28 20.29
C PRO A 324 39.44 3.22 19.84
N PHE A 325 39.53 2.73 18.58
CA PHE A 325 38.61 1.76 17.97
C PHE A 325 37.14 2.19 17.98
N LEU A 326 36.86 3.30 17.31
CA LEU A 326 35.51 3.84 17.19
C LEU A 326 34.86 3.41 15.89
N SER A 327 33.60 3.03 15.97
CA SER A 327 32.75 2.72 14.83
C SER A 327 31.56 3.67 14.76
N ALA A 328 30.97 3.78 13.57
CA ALA A 328 29.68 4.40 13.37
C ALA A 328 28.70 3.42 12.72
N TYR A 329 27.45 3.45 13.14
CA TYR A 329 26.33 2.81 12.45
C TYR A 329 25.56 3.89 11.73
N GLU A 330 25.52 3.84 10.41
CA GLU A 330 24.79 4.77 9.58
C GLU A 330 23.46 4.15 9.15
N TYR A 331 22.37 4.88 9.40
CA TYR A 331 21.01 4.57 9.00
C TYR A 331 20.61 5.55 7.91
N THR A 332 20.39 5.05 6.71
CA THR A 332 20.06 5.85 5.50
C THR A 332 18.83 5.28 4.81
N ASN A 333 18.26 6.02 3.85
CA ASN A 333 17.20 5.45 3.02
C ASN A 333 17.74 4.26 2.21
N SER A 334 17.03 3.15 2.22
CA SER A 334 17.34 1.93 1.48
C SER A 334 17.38 2.09 -0.04
N LYS A 335 16.65 3.07 -0.58
CA LYS A 335 16.65 3.35 -2.02
C LYS A 335 17.85 4.24 -2.33
N SER A 336 18.65 3.85 -3.32
CA SER A 336 19.69 4.73 -3.85
C SER A 336 19.04 6.03 -4.35
N GLY A 337 19.50 7.18 -3.84
CA GLY A 337 18.85 8.48 -4.07
C GLY A 337 17.48 8.66 -3.39
N GLY A 338 17.14 7.81 -2.41
CA GLY A 338 15.90 7.89 -1.67
C GLY A 338 15.77 9.22 -0.91
N GLY A 339 14.57 9.79 -0.91
CA GLY A 339 14.25 10.99 -0.13
C GLY A 339 14.39 10.79 1.38
N PRO A 340 14.20 11.85 2.18
CA PRO A 340 14.31 11.76 3.63
C PRO A 340 13.28 10.79 4.23
N PHE A 341 13.53 10.35 5.46
CA PHE A 341 12.65 9.48 6.23
C PHE A 341 12.42 10.05 7.63
N SER A 342 11.41 9.55 8.33
CA SER A 342 11.15 9.94 9.73
C SER A 342 11.59 8.84 10.67
N VAL A 343 12.07 9.18 11.87
CA VAL A 343 12.46 8.25 12.92
C VAL A 343 11.49 8.41 14.08
N ALA A 344 10.60 7.45 14.26
CA ALA A 344 9.59 7.46 15.32
C ALA A 344 10.17 7.02 16.67
N GLU A 345 11.16 6.13 16.64
CA GLU A 345 11.81 5.65 17.86
C GLU A 345 13.30 5.37 17.63
N VAL A 346 14.08 5.62 18.66
CA VAL A 346 15.45 5.15 18.80
C VAL A 346 15.49 4.20 19.99
N LEU A 347 16.03 3.00 19.78
CA LEU A 347 16.05 1.90 20.73
C LEU A 347 17.50 1.49 20.99
N LEU A 348 17.85 1.29 22.26
CA LEU A 348 19.10 0.69 22.69
C LEU A 348 18.78 -0.57 23.49
N GLN A 349 19.23 -1.74 23.00
CA GLN A 349 18.93 -3.04 23.62
C GLN A 349 17.42 -3.29 23.87
N GLY A 350 16.55 -2.76 22.99
CA GLY A 350 15.09 -2.85 23.13
C GLY A 350 14.47 -1.75 23.98
N THR A 351 15.27 -0.96 24.70
CA THR A 351 14.80 0.14 25.52
C THR A 351 14.73 1.44 24.73
N ARG A 352 13.59 2.12 24.78
CA ARG A 352 13.39 3.40 24.10
C ARG A 352 14.24 4.51 24.70
N GLN A 353 14.83 5.30 23.81
CA GLN A 353 15.68 6.44 24.13
C GLN A 353 14.87 7.75 24.11
N THR A 354 15.27 8.72 24.92
CA THR A 354 14.70 10.07 25.07
C THR A 354 15.76 11.13 24.78
N PHE A 355 15.33 12.31 24.35
CA PHE A 355 16.20 13.41 23.93
C PHE A 355 15.84 14.69 24.70
N SER A 356 16.84 15.50 25.08
CA SER A 356 16.69 16.65 25.98
C SER A 356 15.85 17.81 25.42
N ASP A 357 15.74 17.90 24.10
CA ASP A 357 14.91 18.86 23.37
C ASP A 357 13.42 18.47 23.35
N ASN A 358 13.04 17.43 24.10
CA ASN A 358 11.74 16.77 24.01
C ASN A 358 11.42 16.27 22.60
N ALA A 359 12.43 16.06 21.73
CA ALA A 359 12.22 15.44 20.43
C ALA A 359 11.70 14.02 20.64
N LYS A 360 10.40 13.85 20.42
CA LYS A 360 9.73 12.54 20.47
C LYS A 360 9.96 11.74 19.19
N PHE A 361 10.28 12.41 18.09
CA PHE A 361 10.53 11.86 16.76
C PHE A 361 11.43 12.82 15.96
N PHE A 362 12.15 12.27 14.99
CA PHE A 362 12.93 13.07 14.02
C PHE A 362 12.25 13.02 12.66
N GLU A 363 11.91 14.16 12.08
CA GLU A 363 11.35 14.24 10.72
C GLU A 363 12.44 14.62 9.72
N ASN A 364 12.19 14.35 8.43
CA ASN A 364 13.05 14.79 7.33
C ASN A 364 14.53 14.36 7.49
N VAL A 365 14.78 13.20 8.11
CA VAL A 365 16.11 12.65 8.32
C VAL A 365 16.66 12.13 7.00
N LYS A 366 17.83 12.61 6.61
CA LYS A 366 18.62 12.10 5.49
C LYS A 366 19.50 10.94 5.93
N LYS A 367 20.15 11.08 7.08
CA LYS A 367 21.02 10.06 7.69
C LYS A 367 21.01 10.19 9.20
N LEU A 368 20.93 9.08 9.92
CA LEU A 368 21.26 9.02 11.34
C LEU A 368 22.55 8.21 11.51
N SER A 369 23.50 8.70 12.29
CA SER A 369 24.74 8.00 12.61
C SER A 369 24.84 7.80 14.12
N SER A 370 25.13 6.59 14.58
CA SER A 370 25.38 6.29 16.00
C SER A 370 26.83 5.85 16.18
N TYR A 371 27.55 6.45 17.12
CA TYR A 371 28.95 6.17 17.38
C TYR A 371 29.11 5.35 18.66
N ALA A 372 29.90 4.29 18.58
CA ALA A 372 30.19 3.39 19.70
C ALA A 372 31.66 2.98 19.69
N SER A 373 32.12 2.42 20.81
CA SER A 373 33.36 1.62 20.82
C SER A 373 33.10 0.34 20.07
N PHE A 374 34.05 -0.08 19.24
CA PHE A 374 33.95 -1.36 18.56
C PHE A 374 33.86 -2.53 19.56
N CYS A 375 34.58 -2.44 20.67
CA CYS A 375 34.60 -3.50 21.68
C CYS A 375 33.40 -3.44 22.65
N ASP A 376 32.54 -2.43 22.52
CA ASP A 376 31.32 -2.28 23.33
C ASP A 376 30.25 -1.54 22.52
N THR A 377 29.76 -2.23 21.50
CA THR A 377 28.73 -1.76 20.55
C THR A 377 27.40 -1.48 21.22
N THR A 378 27.21 -2.06 22.40
CA THR A 378 25.99 -1.92 23.21
C THR A 378 25.91 -0.60 23.96
N LYS A 379 27.00 0.18 23.98
CA LYS A 379 27.07 1.48 24.64
C LYS A 379 27.47 2.57 23.66
N PRO A 380 26.60 2.90 22.68
CA PRO A 380 26.80 4.09 21.87
C PRO A 380 26.80 5.31 22.78
N PHE A 381 27.66 6.28 22.46
CA PHE A 381 27.89 7.46 23.28
C PHE A 381 27.57 8.77 22.55
N LEU A 382 27.42 8.72 21.23
CA LEU A 382 27.12 9.88 20.39
C LEU A 382 26.16 9.49 19.25
N ILE A 383 25.22 10.37 18.92
CA ILE A 383 24.34 10.28 17.75
C ILE A 383 24.48 11.57 16.94
N CYS A 384 24.51 11.45 15.62
CA CYS A 384 24.38 12.56 14.67
C CYS A 384 23.12 12.33 13.83
N VAL A 385 22.21 13.30 13.80
CA VAL A 385 21.04 13.31 12.91
C VAL A 385 21.29 14.36 11.83
N GLU A 386 21.49 13.91 10.59
CA GLU A 386 21.61 14.73 9.39
C GLU A 386 20.25 14.83 8.71
N TYR A 387 19.74 16.04 8.54
CA TYR A 387 18.45 16.35 7.92
C TYR A 387 18.60 16.60 6.41
N SER A 388 17.48 16.67 5.69
CA SER A 388 17.44 16.85 4.22
C SER A 388 18.06 18.17 3.73
N ASP A 389 18.04 19.21 4.56
CA ASP A 389 18.69 20.50 4.34
C ASP A 389 20.19 20.48 4.69
N ASN A 390 20.73 19.31 5.02
CA ASN A 390 22.09 19.07 5.51
C ASN A 390 22.40 19.70 6.87
N ILE A 391 21.39 20.15 7.63
CA ILE A 391 21.56 20.51 9.03
C ILE A 391 21.92 19.24 9.81
N LYS A 392 22.86 19.36 10.75
CA LYS A 392 23.28 18.26 11.63
C LYS A 392 23.01 18.62 13.08
N LYS A 393 22.29 17.75 13.78
CA LYS A 393 22.13 17.80 15.23
C LYS A 393 22.91 16.67 15.87
N TRP A 394 23.61 16.98 16.96
CA TRP A 394 24.43 16.03 17.69
C TRP A 394 23.82 15.80 19.07
N TYR A 395 23.82 14.54 19.50
CA TYR A 395 23.29 14.15 20.80
C TYR A 395 24.29 13.25 21.52
N GLN A 396 24.64 13.58 22.75
CA GLN A 396 25.66 12.88 23.54
C GLN A 396 25.06 12.28 24.82
N ARG A 397 25.55 11.11 25.23
CA ARG A 397 25.31 10.54 26.57
C ARG A 397 26.40 10.97 27.54
N GLN A 398 26.02 11.40 28.73
CA GLN A 398 26.97 11.93 29.72
C GLN A 398 27.36 10.90 30.81
N HIS A 399 26.40 10.14 31.35
CA HIS A 399 26.65 9.22 32.47
C HIS A 399 25.86 7.90 32.35
N GLU A 400 26.35 6.83 32.98
CA GLU A 400 25.68 5.52 32.99
C GLU A 400 24.28 5.59 33.61
N GLY A 401 24.02 6.46 34.60
CA GLY A 401 22.67 6.64 35.17
C GLY A 401 21.63 7.23 34.20
N GLN A 402 22.07 7.79 33.07
CA GLN A 402 21.23 8.33 32.01
C GLN A 402 21.16 7.37 30.81
N GLN A 403 20.99 6.06 31.04
CA GLN A 403 21.10 5.06 29.97
C GLN A 403 20.21 5.35 28.76
N ASN A 404 19.08 6.01 28.99
CA ASN A 404 18.09 6.29 27.95
C ASN A 404 18.03 7.75 27.51
N THR A 405 18.77 8.68 28.14
CA THR A 405 18.64 10.12 27.84
C THR A 405 19.84 10.64 27.06
N TRP A 406 19.56 11.38 25.99
CA TRP A 406 20.53 11.97 25.10
C TRP A 406 20.44 13.50 25.15
N VAL A 407 21.58 14.18 25.33
CA VAL A 407 21.64 15.64 25.47
C VAL A 407 22.09 16.26 24.15
N GLU A 408 21.30 17.19 23.59
CA GLU A 408 21.68 17.94 22.39
C GLU A 408 22.97 18.73 22.65
N SER A 409 23.88 18.71 21.69
CA SER A 409 25.17 19.36 21.73
C SER A 409 25.38 20.14 20.44
N GLY A 410 26.29 21.13 20.47
CA GLY A 410 26.71 21.85 19.27
C GLY A 410 27.44 20.95 18.27
N ASP A 411 28.08 21.52 17.25
CA ASP A 411 28.80 20.68 16.29
C ASP A 411 29.99 19.94 16.93
N LEU A 412 29.89 18.61 16.89
CA LEU A 412 30.88 17.67 17.41
C LEU A 412 31.69 16.99 16.30
N SER A 413 31.53 17.45 15.04
CA SER A 413 32.41 17.03 13.95
C SER A 413 33.88 17.26 14.31
N GLY A 414 34.73 16.24 14.10
CA GLY A 414 36.15 16.28 14.49
C GLY A 414 36.46 16.13 15.98
N LYS A 415 35.48 16.12 16.89
CA LYS A 415 35.69 15.99 18.35
C LYS A 415 35.37 14.58 18.89
N ILE A 416 34.97 13.65 18.03
CA ILE A 416 34.47 12.31 18.42
C ILE A 416 35.46 11.57 19.33
N VAL A 417 36.75 11.54 18.98
CA VAL A 417 37.80 10.87 19.77
C VAL A 417 37.94 11.50 21.17
N ARG A 418 37.93 12.83 21.24
CA ARG A 418 38.01 13.58 22.50
C ARG A 418 36.80 13.28 23.39
N ILE A 419 35.60 13.27 22.81
CA ILE A 419 34.35 12.98 23.50
C ILE A 419 34.37 11.56 24.05
N PHE A 420 34.81 10.59 23.24
CA PHE A 420 34.96 9.22 23.70
C PHE A 420 35.85 9.13 24.94
N GLY A 421 37.01 9.81 24.94
CA GLY A 421 37.90 9.86 26.10
C GLY A 421 37.22 10.40 27.37
N GLN A 422 36.30 11.35 27.22
CA GLN A 422 35.54 11.93 28.34
C GLN A 422 34.45 10.99 28.87
N VAL A 423 33.73 10.30 27.98
CA VAL A 423 32.54 9.51 28.34
C VAL A 423 32.82 8.03 28.59
N LYS A 424 33.98 7.51 28.17
CA LYS A 424 34.33 6.09 28.32
C LYS A 424 34.22 5.61 29.76
N THR A 425 34.82 6.32 30.73
CA THR A 425 34.76 5.95 32.14
C THR A 425 33.34 6.16 32.73
N PRO A 426 32.69 7.33 32.55
CA PRO A 426 31.32 7.56 33.03
C PRO A 426 30.26 6.59 32.49
N LEU A 427 30.41 6.10 31.25
CA LEU A 427 29.50 5.14 30.62
C LEU A 427 29.96 3.68 30.79
N LYS A 428 31.06 3.44 31.51
CA LYS A 428 31.70 2.12 31.67
C LYS A 428 31.88 1.40 30.34
N ILE A 429 32.31 2.11 29.30
CA ILE A 429 32.56 1.51 27.98
C ILE A 429 33.82 0.67 28.08
N SER A 430 33.69 -0.62 27.77
CA SER A 430 34.83 -1.54 27.85
C SER A 430 35.94 -1.08 26.90
N PRO A 431 37.18 -0.93 27.37
CA PRO A 431 38.32 -0.69 26.49
C PRO A 431 38.51 -1.88 25.55
N CYS A 432 38.93 -1.61 24.32
CA CYS A 432 39.53 -2.67 23.51
C CYS A 432 40.85 -3.11 24.13
N SER A 433 41.03 -4.42 24.33
CA SER A 433 42.31 -4.99 24.74
C SER A 433 43.32 -4.81 23.61
N SER A 434 44.17 -3.79 23.71
CA SER A 434 45.27 -3.56 22.78
C SER A 434 46.34 -4.63 23.02
N SER A 435 46.26 -5.73 22.29
CA SER A 435 47.35 -6.71 22.22
C SER A 435 48.01 -6.63 20.86
N SER A 436 49.34 -6.77 20.83
CA SER A 436 50.06 -6.91 19.57
C SER A 436 49.69 -8.24 18.92
N PRO A 437 49.50 -8.29 17.59
CA PRO A 437 49.31 -9.55 16.89
C PRO A 437 50.45 -10.54 17.18
N PRO A 438 50.15 -11.85 17.33
CA PRO A 438 51.18 -12.85 17.58
C PRO A 438 52.15 -12.93 16.37
N PRO A 439 53.46 -13.19 16.60
CA PRO A 439 54.43 -13.35 15.52
C PRO A 439 54.08 -14.48 14.54
N ALA A 440 53.42 -15.54 15.03
CA ALA A 440 52.96 -16.68 14.24
C ALA A 440 51.72 -16.39 13.36
N GLY A 441 51.21 -15.15 13.41
CA GLY A 441 50.01 -14.74 12.69
C GLY A 441 48.70 -15.14 13.37
N ILE A 442 47.62 -14.53 12.89
CA ILE A 442 46.26 -14.65 13.45
C ILE A 442 45.51 -15.78 12.74
N GLN A 443 44.80 -16.63 13.50
CA GLN A 443 43.88 -17.61 12.95
C GLN A 443 42.44 -17.07 12.95
N ILE A 444 41.88 -16.85 11.75
CA ILE A 444 40.51 -16.37 11.61
C ILE A 444 39.54 -17.57 11.64
N ASP A 445 38.44 -17.44 12.39
CA ASP A 445 37.27 -18.31 12.24
C ASP A 445 36.30 -17.66 11.27
N ILE A 446 36.22 -18.23 10.06
CA ILE A 446 35.41 -17.72 8.95
C ILE A 446 33.92 -18.02 9.11
N GLU A 447 33.53 -18.86 10.08
CA GLU A 447 32.13 -19.10 10.40
C GLU A 447 31.62 -18.16 11.49
N LYS A 448 32.51 -17.44 12.18
CA LYS A 448 32.09 -16.45 13.16
C LYS A 448 31.45 -15.28 12.45
N GLN A 449 30.28 -14.92 12.97
CA GLN A 449 29.52 -13.78 12.54
C GLN A 449 29.17 -12.93 13.77
N PRO A 450 28.83 -11.65 13.56
CA PRO A 450 28.07 -10.88 14.53
C PRO A 450 26.83 -11.67 14.99
N ASN A 451 26.45 -11.54 16.26
CA ASN A 451 25.25 -12.17 16.80
C ASN A 451 24.01 -11.74 16.00
N ASP A 452 22.98 -12.58 15.97
CA ASP A 452 21.77 -12.32 15.18
C ASP A 452 21.22 -10.89 15.39
N GLY A 453 21.17 -10.15 14.28
CA GLY A 453 20.68 -8.78 14.23
C GLY A 453 21.70 -7.67 14.55
N THR A 454 22.93 -7.99 14.96
CA THR A 454 24.01 -6.98 15.05
C THR A 454 24.74 -6.85 13.71
N LEU A 455 25.30 -5.66 13.44
CA LEU A 455 26.15 -5.45 12.26
C LEU A 455 27.62 -5.69 12.55
N ASP A 456 27.98 -5.95 13.80
CA ASP A 456 29.36 -6.17 14.20
C ASP A 456 29.44 -6.98 15.50
N GLY A 457 30.64 -7.44 15.80
CA GLY A 457 30.94 -8.22 16.98
C GLY A 457 32.42 -8.46 17.14
N THR A 458 32.81 -9.11 18.23
CA THR A 458 34.20 -9.50 18.48
C THR A 458 34.29 -10.95 18.91
N TYR A 459 35.43 -11.59 18.61
CA TYR A 459 35.80 -12.88 19.20
C TYR A 459 37.30 -12.94 19.43
N VAL A 460 37.76 -13.82 20.33
CA VAL A 460 39.19 -14.00 20.59
C VAL A 460 39.75 -15.07 19.65
N SER A 461 40.86 -14.77 18.97
CA SER A 461 41.51 -15.76 18.10
C SER A 461 42.14 -16.88 18.94
N SER A 462 41.91 -18.15 18.56
CA SER A 462 42.67 -19.28 19.11
C SER A 462 44.15 -19.09 18.77
N GLY A 463 45.05 -19.28 19.74
CA GLY A 463 46.50 -19.18 19.55
C GLY A 463 47.14 -17.80 19.76
N SER A 464 46.37 -16.71 19.94
CA SER A 464 46.92 -15.36 20.17
C SER A 464 46.87 -14.87 21.61
N GLY A 465 46.47 -15.72 22.57
CA GLY A 465 46.40 -15.39 24.00
C GLY A 465 45.21 -14.52 24.40
N THR A 466 45.02 -13.35 23.76
CA THR A 466 43.94 -12.38 24.11
C THR A 466 43.49 -11.46 22.97
N LEU A 467 44.04 -11.58 21.76
CA LEU A 467 43.72 -10.66 20.65
C LEU A 467 42.26 -10.81 20.18
N SER A 468 41.51 -9.71 20.31
CA SER A 468 40.16 -9.59 19.78
C SER A 468 40.18 -9.36 18.27
N ILE A 469 39.40 -10.16 17.56
CA ILE A 469 39.09 -9.99 16.14
C ILE A 469 37.73 -9.31 16.02
N LEU A 470 37.76 -8.18 15.35
CA LEU A 470 36.65 -7.34 14.98
C LEU A 470 35.94 -7.93 13.76
N MET A 471 34.62 -8.10 13.83
CA MET A 471 33.78 -8.58 12.72
C MET A 471 32.78 -7.51 12.32
N THR A 472 32.60 -7.28 11.02
CA THR A 472 31.60 -6.32 10.52
C THR A 472 30.79 -6.91 9.37
N LYS A 473 29.47 -6.82 9.45
CA LYS A 473 28.49 -7.31 8.48
C LYS A 473 28.04 -6.18 7.57
N ASP A 474 28.16 -6.40 6.26
CA ASP A 474 27.81 -5.43 5.23
C ASP A 474 26.91 -6.07 4.15
N TYR A 475 25.79 -5.41 3.86
CA TYR A 475 24.79 -5.78 2.84
C TYR A 475 24.84 -4.91 1.58
N ILE A 476 25.55 -3.78 1.61
CA ILE A 476 25.52 -2.76 0.55
C ILE A 476 26.44 -3.14 -0.60
N SER A 477 27.49 -3.91 -0.32
CA SER A 477 28.51 -4.33 -1.27
C SER A 477 28.90 -5.79 -1.03
N PRO A 478 27.88 -6.67 -1.07
CA PRO A 478 27.81 -7.55 -2.23
C PRO A 478 26.47 -7.47 -2.99
N GLN A 479 26.40 -8.26 -4.05
CA GLN A 479 25.26 -8.52 -4.91
C GLN A 479 24.00 -8.81 -4.06
N LYS A 480 22.81 -8.48 -4.59
CA LYS A 480 21.54 -8.66 -3.87
C LYS A 480 21.42 -10.09 -3.31
N ASP A 481 20.90 -10.20 -2.08
CA ASP A 481 20.71 -11.43 -1.32
C ASP A 481 22.02 -12.12 -0.86
N PHE A 482 23.15 -11.42 -0.95
CA PHE A 482 24.41 -11.80 -0.29
C PHE A 482 24.78 -10.78 0.79
N PHE A 483 25.68 -11.18 1.68
CA PHE A 483 26.33 -10.26 2.61
C PHE A 483 27.78 -10.70 2.84
N LYS A 484 28.60 -9.80 3.36
CA LYS A 484 29.99 -10.11 3.74
C LYS A 484 30.23 -9.80 5.22
N ILE A 485 31.10 -10.58 5.84
CA ILE A 485 31.65 -10.37 7.18
C ILE A 485 33.13 -10.03 7.04
N SER A 486 33.56 -8.85 7.47
CA SER A 486 34.96 -8.45 7.45
C SER A 486 35.58 -8.69 8.82
N HIS A 487 36.65 -9.46 8.87
CA HIS A 487 37.45 -9.78 10.05
C HIS A 487 38.72 -8.96 10.08
N ARG A 488 38.99 -8.30 11.20
CA ARG A 488 40.19 -7.47 11.39
C ARG A 488 40.65 -7.51 12.86
N PRO A 489 41.93 -7.56 13.19
CA PRO A 489 42.36 -7.46 14.58
C PRO A 489 42.10 -6.08 15.19
N ALA A 490 41.77 -6.06 16.48
CA ALA A 490 41.65 -4.86 17.31
C ALA A 490 43.04 -4.31 17.69
N THR A 491 43.82 -3.90 16.69
CA THR A 491 45.17 -3.38 16.87
C THR A 491 45.34 -2.04 16.16
N ASP A 492 46.22 -1.20 16.69
CA ASP A 492 46.59 0.09 16.09
C ASP A 492 47.30 -0.11 14.74
N ASN A 493 47.86 -1.31 14.51
CA ASN A 493 48.51 -1.65 13.26
C ASN A 493 47.52 -1.64 12.08
N GLU A 494 47.97 -1.07 10.96
CA GLU A 494 47.21 -1.10 9.71
C GLU A 494 47.05 -2.52 9.15
N THR A 495 48.03 -3.37 9.44
CA THR A 495 48.14 -4.70 8.88
C THR A 495 48.56 -5.74 9.91
N PHE A 496 48.31 -7.01 9.59
CA PHE A 496 48.69 -8.16 10.40
C PHE A 496 49.18 -9.31 9.52
N VAL A 497 49.79 -10.30 10.17
CA VAL A 497 50.10 -11.60 9.55
C VAL A 497 48.90 -12.51 9.75
N LEU A 498 48.29 -12.97 8.67
CA LEU A 498 47.23 -13.98 8.69
C LEU A 498 47.88 -15.36 8.61
N ASN A 499 47.61 -16.20 9.59
CA ASN A 499 48.09 -17.57 9.63
C ASN A 499 47.47 -18.36 8.46
N LYS A 500 48.26 -19.23 7.83
CA LYS A 500 47.76 -20.07 6.73
C LYS A 500 46.69 -21.05 7.19
N GLN A 501 46.64 -21.43 8.47
CA GLN A 501 45.60 -22.29 9.05
C GLN A 501 44.48 -21.44 9.67
N LEU A 502 43.24 -21.72 9.29
CA LEU A 502 42.04 -21.23 9.94
C LEU A 502 41.77 -22.02 11.22
N GLN A 503 40.95 -21.50 12.13
CA GLN A 503 40.74 -22.11 13.46
C GLN A 503 40.20 -23.55 13.43
N ARG A 504 39.57 -23.97 12.34
CA ARG A 504 39.00 -25.32 12.17
C ARG A 504 39.84 -26.26 11.31
N GLY A 505 41.11 -25.92 11.07
CA GLY A 505 42.06 -26.77 10.36
C GLY A 505 42.09 -26.59 8.83
N ASP A 506 41.14 -25.84 8.28
CA ASP A 506 41.19 -25.37 6.90
C ASP A 506 42.44 -24.52 6.64
N SER A 507 42.96 -24.48 5.40
CA SER A 507 44.14 -23.68 5.06
C SER A 507 43.95 -22.74 3.87
N ILE A 508 44.68 -21.62 3.89
CA ILE A 508 44.70 -20.56 2.87
C ILE A 508 46.00 -20.65 2.06
N GLY A 509 46.01 -21.46 1.00
CA GLY A 509 47.19 -21.66 0.16
C GLY A 509 48.41 -22.23 0.90
N LEU A 510 49.62 -22.00 0.37
CA LEU A 510 50.85 -22.68 0.83
C LEU A 510 51.57 -22.01 2.02
N GLY A 511 51.24 -20.78 2.39
CA GLY A 511 51.98 -20.03 3.42
C GLY A 511 51.20 -18.86 4.01
N ASP A 512 51.72 -18.34 5.11
CA ASP A 512 51.12 -17.21 5.84
C ASP A 512 51.08 -15.96 4.96
N ARG A 513 50.07 -15.12 5.18
CA ARG A 513 49.90 -13.88 4.41
C ARG A 513 50.30 -12.69 5.26
N ARG A 514 51.31 -11.95 4.82
CA ARG A 514 51.81 -10.73 5.48
C ARG A 514 51.12 -9.49 4.91
N ASN A 515 51.10 -8.41 5.68
CA ASN A 515 50.51 -7.12 5.27
C ASN A 515 48.99 -7.21 4.98
N VAL A 516 48.28 -8.10 5.68
CA VAL A 516 46.82 -8.23 5.55
C VAL A 516 46.14 -7.10 6.32
N LYS A 517 45.24 -6.37 5.67
CA LYS A 517 44.43 -5.31 6.29
C LYS A 517 43.16 -5.87 6.92
N ASP A 518 42.46 -6.74 6.20
CA ASP A 518 41.23 -7.40 6.61
C ASP A 518 40.99 -8.69 5.81
N VAL A 519 40.15 -9.57 6.35
CA VAL A 519 39.69 -10.82 5.72
C VAL A 519 38.17 -10.75 5.58
N GLN A 520 37.64 -10.86 4.37
CA GLN A 520 36.21 -10.76 4.05
C GLN A 520 35.65 -12.14 3.76
N VAL A 521 34.61 -12.55 4.49
CA VAL A 521 33.92 -13.82 4.26
C VAL A 521 32.54 -13.51 3.72
N TYR A 522 32.20 -14.09 2.58
CA TYR A 522 30.91 -13.86 1.92
C TYR A 522 29.96 -15.00 2.24
N PHE A 523 28.68 -14.65 2.36
CA PHE A 523 27.58 -15.53 2.69
C PHE A 523 26.38 -15.24 1.79
N TRP A 524 25.53 -16.24 1.61
CA TRP A 524 24.24 -16.09 0.94
C TRP A 524 23.12 -16.01 1.97
N GLN A 525 22.18 -15.08 1.79
CA GLN A 525 21.10 -14.84 2.76
C GLN A 525 20.14 -16.03 2.89
N GLY A 526 20.05 -16.91 1.88
CA GLY A 526 19.27 -18.14 1.97
C GLY A 526 19.90 -19.23 2.85
N GLU A 527 21.21 -19.12 3.13
CA GLU A 527 21.97 -20.03 4.01
C GLU A 527 23.06 -19.23 4.76
N PRO A 528 22.65 -18.36 5.71
CA PRO A 528 23.53 -17.35 6.27
C PRO A 528 24.68 -17.94 7.09
N ASP A 529 24.58 -19.18 7.56
CA ASP A 529 25.60 -19.83 8.41
C ASP A 529 26.71 -20.53 7.61
N LYS A 530 26.59 -20.56 6.27
CA LYS A 530 27.55 -21.25 5.41
C LYS A 530 28.41 -20.27 4.61
N PRO A 531 29.70 -20.10 4.94
CA PRO A 531 30.58 -19.23 4.17
C PRO A 531 30.74 -19.79 2.75
N ILE A 532 30.71 -18.93 1.73
CA ILE A 532 30.83 -19.33 0.32
C ILE A 532 32.13 -18.87 -0.32
N LEU A 533 32.66 -17.71 0.08
CA LEU A 533 33.87 -17.16 -0.52
C LEU A 533 34.70 -16.41 0.53
N LEU A 534 36.03 -16.50 0.42
CA LEU A 534 36.97 -15.79 1.27
C LEU A 534 37.72 -14.74 0.43
N GLY A 535 37.80 -13.51 0.91
CA GLY A 535 38.60 -12.42 0.34
C GLY A 535 39.65 -11.99 1.34
N ILE A 536 40.88 -11.74 0.90
CA ILE A 536 41.99 -11.30 1.76
C ILE A 536 42.54 -10.01 1.17
N ASN A 537 42.40 -8.91 1.91
CA ASN A 537 42.88 -7.61 1.51
C ASN A 537 44.34 -7.44 1.92
N GLN A 538 45.27 -7.69 1.00
CA GLN A 538 46.71 -7.64 1.28
C GLN A 538 47.32 -6.38 0.69
N GLY A 539 47.72 -5.42 1.53
CA GLY A 539 48.28 -4.15 1.07
C GLY A 539 47.31 -3.28 0.26
N GLY A 540 46.00 -3.49 0.36
CA GLY A 540 45.00 -2.84 -0.49
C GLY A 540 44.55 -3.69 -1.69
N ASN A 541 45.26 -4.79 -1.97
CA ASN A 541 44.90 -5.73 -3.04
C ASN A 541 44.00 -6.83 -2.47
N LEU A 542 42.71 -6.77 -2.77
CA LEU A 542 41.75 -7.79 -2.39
C LEU A 542 41.89 -9.01 -3.32
N LYS A 543 42.31 -10.14 -2.77
CA LYS A 543 42.40 -11.42 -3.48
C LYS A 543 41.36 -12.38 -2.95
N TYR A 544 40.71 -13.12 -3.83
CA TYR A 544 39.68 -14.08 -3.44
C TYR A 544 40.23 -15.51 -3.45
N TYR A 545 39.68 -16.32 -2.55
CA TYR A 545 40.03 -17.71 -2.33
C TYR A 545 38.72 -18.48 -2.23
N SER A 546 38.64 -19.53 -3.04
CA SER A 546 37.59 -20.52 -2.92
C SER A 546 38.22 -21.91 -3.00
N LYS A 547 37.39 -22.95 -2.92
CA LYS A 547 37.87 -24.32 -2.97
C LYS A 547 38.28 -24.75 -4.39
N ASP A 548 37.73 -24.09 -5.41
CA ASP A 548 37.83 -24.45 -6.83
C ASP A 548 38.26 -23.24 -7.69
N PHE A 549 38.94 -23.48 -8.82
CA PHE A 549 39.50 -22.42 -9.69
C PHE A 549 38.45 -21.35 -10.08
N GLY A 550 38.84 -20.07 -10.07
CA GLY A 550 37.94 -18.96 -10.36
C GLY A 550 38.53 -17.86 -11.24
N THR A 551 37.74 -16.80 -11.43
CA THR A 551 38.00 -15.58 -12.20
C THR A 551 37.97 -14.38 -11.25
N ASP A 552 38.56 -13.24 -11.59
CA ASP A 552 38.64 -12.04 -10.73
C ASP A 552 37.30 -11.32 -10.45
N ARG A 553 36.17 -11.82 -10.97
CA ARG A 553 34.87 -11.15 -10.90
C ARG A 553 34.02 -11.67 -9.74
N LEU A 554 33.90 -10.86 -8.68
CA LEU A 554 33.14 -11.20 -7.46
C LEU A 554 31.73 -11.77 -7.73
N THR A 555 30.93 -11.19 -8.64
CA THR A 555 29.58 -11.72 -8.97
C THR A 555 29.62 -13.18 -9.41
N TYR A 556 30.53 -13.49 -10.35
CA TYR A 556 30.69 -14.83 -10.90
C TYR A 556 31.10 -15.80 -9.79
N MET A 557 32.07 -15.39 -8.96
CA MET A 557 32.59 -16.23 -7.88
C MET A 557 31.54 -16.53 -6.82
N LEU A 558 30.74 -15.54 -6.43
CA LEU A 558 29.64 -15.75 -5.48
C LEU A 558 28.61 -16.73 -6.04
N ASP A 559 28.25 -16.61 -7.32
CA ASP A 559 27.29 -17.52 -7.94
C ASP A 559 27.80 -18.93 -8.10
N ASP A 560 29.05 -19.08 -8.55
CA ASP A 560 29.68 -20.39 -8.71
C ASP A 560 29.78 -21.11 -7.36
N GLN A 561 30.30 -20.42 -6.34
CA GLN A 561 30.47 -21.01 -5.02
C GLN A 561 29.14 -21.25 -4.31
N ASN A 562 28.15 -20.37 -4.49
CA ASN A 562 26.81 -20.58 -3.94
C ASN A 562 26.08 -21.76 -4.61
N CYS A 563 26.29 -21.95 -5.93
CA CYS A 563 25.79 -23.11 -6.64
C CYS A 563 26.43 -24.41 -6.12
N GLN A 564 27.76 -24.44 -5.98
CA GLN A 564 28.49 -25.62 -5.48
C GLN A 564 28.17 -25.95 -4.02
N ARG A 565 28.06 -24.94 -3.14
CA ARG A 565 27.91 -25.16 -1.69
C ARG A 565 26.48 -25.20 -1.23
N ASN A 566 25.59 -24.40 -1.79
CA ASN A 566 24.21 -24.24 -1.34
C ASN A 566 23.18 -24.75 -2.36
N ASN A 567 23.62 -25.33 -3.48
CA ASN A 567 22.75 -25.68 -4.60
C ASN A 567 21.89 -24.48 -5.06
N ALA A 568 22.39 -23.25 -4.94
CA ALA A 568 21.60 -22.04 -5.18
C ALA A 568 22.08 -21.29 -6.42
N ILE A 569 21.17 -20.97 -7.35
CA ILE A 569 21.47 -20.32 -8.63
C ILE A 569 20.64 -19.04 -8.83
N PRO A 570 21.17 -18.01 -9.53
CA PRO A 570 20.34 -16.89 -9.97
C PRO A 570 19.34 -17.34 -11.05
N PHE A 571 18.19 -16.65 -11.13
CA PHE A 571 17.19 -16.88 -12.19
C PHE A 571 16.88 -15.57 -12.93
N GLU A 572 17.12 -15.55 -14.26
CA GLU A 572 16.80 -14.42 -15.14
C GLU A 572 15.47 -14.70 -15.85
N ILE A 573 14.42 -13.94 -15.52
CA ILE A 573 13.06 -14.22 -16.00
C ILE A 573 12.94 -14.06 -17.53
N LYS A 574 13.64 -13.09 -18.14
CA LYS A 574 13.42 -12.75 -19.56
C LYS A 574 13.82 -13.90 -20.49
N ASN A 575 14.98 -14.52 -20.25
CA ASN A 575 15.54 -15.61 -21.05
C ASN A 575 16.44 -16.52 -20.19
N PRO A 576 15.87 -17.41 -19.37
CA PRO A 576 16.64 -18.18 -18.39
C PRO A 576 17.49 -19.30 -19.01
N THR A 577 17.22 -19.71 -20.25
CA THR A 577 17.97 -20.77 -20.96
C THR A 577 19.15 -20.25 -21.76
N ASP A 578 19.18 -18.96 -22.06
CA ASP A 578 20.18 -18.36 -22.94
C ASP A 578 21.43 -17.99 -22.14
N PRO A 579 22.58 -18.65 -22.39
CA PRO A 579 23.84 -18.33 -21.72
C PRO A 579 24.29 -16.88 -21.99
N SER A 580 23.89 -16.29 -23.11
CA SER A 580 24.18 -14.88 -23.43
C SER A 580 23.30 -13.92 -22.64
N ASN A 581 22.11 -14.30 -22.18
CA ASN A 581 21.34 -13.44 -21.27
C ASN A 581 21.85 -13.50 -19.83
N LEU A 582 22.51 -14.61 -19.45
CA LEU A 582 23.37 -14.61 -18.26
C LEU A 582 24.54 -13.64 -18.42
N SER A 583 24.91 -13.19 -19.62
CA SER A 583 25.97 -12.21 -19.78
C SER A 583 25.61 -10.79 -19.35
N LYS A 584 24.31 -10.47 -19.29
CA LYS A 584 23.85 -9.27 -18.58
C LYS A 584 24.17 -9.34 -17.09
N LEU A 585 24.21 -10.55 -16.52
CA LEU A 585 24.74 -10.80 -15.17
C LEU A 585 26.28 -10.87 -15.17
N TYR A 586 26.89 -11.39 -16.25
CA TYR A 586 28.33 -11.58 -16.41
C TYR A 586 28.86 -11.00 -17.74
N LYS A 587 29.40 -9.77 -17.74
CA LYS A 587 29.93 -9.04 -18.93
C LYS A 587 30.78 -9.82 -19.99
N ASP A 588 31.20 -11.07 -19.77
CA ASP A 588 32.06 -11.86 -20.66
C ASP A 588 31.39 -13.15 -21.19
N ASP A 589 30.06 -13.25 -21.17
CA ASP A 589 29.25 -14.39 -21.67
C ASP A 589 29.56 -15.76 -21.03
N LYS A 590 30.32 -15.79 -19.94
CA LYS A 590 30.66 -17.03 -19.23
C LYS A 590 29.91 -17.09 -17.90
N ALA A 591 28.76 -17.78 -17.90
CA ALA A 591 28.15 -18.24 -16.67
C ALA A 591 29.02 -19.30 -15.95
N PRO A 592 28.96 -19.40 -14.62
CA PRO A 592 29.64 -20.44 -13.84
C PRO A 592 29.45 -21.86 -14.36
N THR A 593 30.51 -22.66 -14.38
CA THR A 593 30.48 -24.08 -14.80
C THR A 593 29.43 -24.87 -14.03
N SER A 594 29.30 -24.63 -12.73
CA SER A 594 28.31 -25.26 -11.88
C SER A 594 26.86 -24.99 -12.33
N ILE A 595 26.57 -23.77 -12.80
CA ILE A 595 25.27 -23.39 -13.37
C ILE A 595 25.11 -24.00 -14.76
N LYS A 596 26.16 -24.00 -15.59
CA LYS A 596 26.11 -24.52 -16.97
C LYS A 596 25.91 -26.04 -17.04
N ASP A 597 26.60 -26.79 -16.20
CA ASP A 597 26.74 -28.24 -16.37
C ASP A 597 25.93 -29.05 -15.35
N HIS A 598 25.87 -28.57 -14.10
CA HIS A 598 25.22 -29.28 -13.00
C HIS A 598 23.80 -28.79 -12.73
N LYS A 599 23.58 -27.47 -12.72
CA LYS A 599 22.28 -26.82 -12.46
C LYS A 599 21.71 -26.13 -13.70
N LYS A 600 21.91 -26.75 -14.86
CA LYS A 600 21.46 -26.24 -16.15
C LYS A 600 19.95 -26.02 -16.12
N ILE A 601 19.53 -24.83 -16.54
CA ILE A 601 18.13 -24.53 -16.79
C ILE A 601 17.82 -24.88 -18.24
N THR A 602 16.84 -25.75 -18.44
CA THR A 602 16.36 -26.13 -19.77
C THR A 602 14.88 -25.83 -19.89
N GLU A 603 14.48 -25.23 -21.01
CA GLU A 603 13.07 -25.09 -21.35
C GLU A 603 12.50 -26.49 -21.55
N SER A 604 11.51 -26.85 -20.74
CA SER A 604 10.74 -28.07 -20.92
C SER A 604 9.54 -27.79 -21.82
N ILE A 605 8.91 -28.86 -22.30
CA ILE A 605 7.64 -28.74 -23.03
C ILE A 605 6.69 -28.01 -22.09
N PRO A 606 6.19 -26.81 -22.47
CA PRO A 606 5.26 -26.10 -21.62
C PRO A 606 4.03 -26.97 -21.39
N PRO A 607 3.32 -26.78 -20.26
CA PRO A 607 2.04 -27.43 -20.05
C PRO A 607 1.17 -27.24 -21.29
N ILE A 608 0.34 -28.23 -21.66
CA ILE A 608 -0.61 -28.08 -22.76
C ILE A 608 -1.67 -27.08 -22.29
N ILE A 609 -1.35 -25.80 -22.45
CA ILE A 609 -2.17 -24.69 -22.02
C ILE A 609 -3.07 -24.37 -23.18
N SER A 610 -4.29 -24.91 -23.15
CA SER A 610 -5.40 -24.39 -23.96
C SER A 610 -6.01 -23.14 -23.28
N MET A 611 -5.22 -22.25 -22.68
CA MET A 611 -5.70 -20.99 -22.08
C MET A 611 -5.78 -19.83 -23.09
N GLY A 612 -6.00 -20.11 -24.37
CA GLY A 612 -6.28 -19.08 -25.38
C GLY A 612 -5.16 -18.06 -25.61
N GLU A 613 -5.24 -16.92 -24.91
CA GLU A 613 -4.45 -15.68 -25.12
C GLU A 613 -3.09 -15.68 -24.39
N TYR A 614 -2.84 -16.68 -23.54
CA TYR A 614 -1.62 -16.77 -22.75
C TYR A 614 -0.74 -17.91 -23.19
N THR A 615 0.57 -17.68 -23.08
CA THR A 615 1.58 -18.72 -23.25
C THR A 615 2.34 -18.83 -21.94
N ALA A 616 2.58 -20.05 -21.47
CA ALA A 616 3.58 -20.26 -20.43
C ALA A 616 4.83 -20.86 -21.04
N LYS A 617 5.96 -20.52 -20.46
CA LYS A 617 7.21 -21.24 -20.63
C LYS A 617 7.52 -21.95 -19.33
N GLU A 618 7.78 -23.25 -19.42
CA GLU A 618 8.25 -24.03 -18.29
C GLU A 618 9.75 -24.24 -18.43
N TYR A 619 10.45 -24.07 -17.32
CA TYR A 619 11.88 -24.29 -17.24
C TYR A 619 12.13 -25.32 -16.16
N THR A 620 12.76 -26.43 -16.55
CA THR A 620 13.22 -27.45 -15.61
C THR A 620 14.64 -27.12 -15.19
N ILE A 621 14.91 -27.20 -13.89
CA ILE A 621 16.24 -27.04 -13.33
C ILE A 621 16.83 -28.43 -13.14
N LYS A 622 18.01 -28.69 -13.72
CA LYS A 622 18.68 -29.98 -13.57
C LYS A 622 19.12 -30.17 -12.12
N GLY A 623 18.56 -31.19 -11.47
CA GLY A 623 18.74 -31.46 -10.05
C GLY A 623 18.03 -30.45 -9.16
N ASP A 624 17.98 -30.71 -7.87
CA ASP A 624 17.34 -29.79 -6.93
C ASP A 624 18.19 -28.53 -6.75
N ALA A 625 17.62 -27.34 -6.97
CA ALA A 625 18.31 -26.07 -6.78
C ALA A 625 17.44 -25.06 -6.05
N ARG A 626 18.03 -24.24 -5.20
CA ARG A 626 17.38 -23.05 -4.62
C ARG A 626 17.61 -21.87 -5.57
N ILE A 627 16.76 -20.85 -5.49
CA ILE A 627 16.95 -19.61 -6.27
C ILE A 627 17.62 -18.58 -5.37
N SER A 628 18.83 -18.17 -5.74
CA SER A 628 19.62 -17.23 -4.94
C SER A 628 19.08 -15.81 -5.02
N ARG A 629 18.64 -15.41 -6.21
CA ARG A 629 18.00 -14.12 -6.53
C ARG A 629 17.33 -14.20 -7.89
N VAL A 630 16.43 -13.26 -8.16
CA VAL A 630 15.69 -13.19 -9.42
C VAL A 630 15.93 -11.84 -10.11
N THR A 631 16.27 -11.88 -11.38
CA THR A 631 16.49 -10.70 -12.22
C THR A 631 15.52 -10.66 -13.40
N PHE A 632 15.27 -9.45 -13.91
CA PHE A 632 14.58 -9.24 -15.17
C PHE A 632 15.40 -8.27 -16.02
N ASP A 633 15.82 -8.73 -17.19
CA ASP A 633 16.69 -7.99 -18.11
C ASP A 633 18.00 -7.53 -17.46
N GLY A 634 18.59 -8.38 -16.61
CA GLY A 634 19.81 -8.08 -15.85
C GLY A 634 19.61 -7.16 -14.64
N THR A 635 18.39 -6.65 -14.41
CA THR A 635 18.09 -5.81 -13.25
C THR A 635 17.48 -6.65 -12.13
N TYR A 636 17.90 -6.42 -10.88
CA TYR A 636 17.32 -7.10 -9.73
C TYR A 636 15.82 -6.82 -9.59
N THR A 637 15.03 -7.90 -9.46
CA THR A 637 13.64 -7.79 -9.00
C THR A 637 13.60 -7.62 -7.48
N ASN A 638 12.43 -7.38 -6.90
CA ASN A 638 12.21 -7.49 -5.45
C ASN A 638 11.84 -8.91 -4.98
N ILE A 639 11.84 -9.93 -5.86
CA ILE A 639 11.69 -11.33 -5.45
C ILE A 639 12.98 -11.75 -4.73
N GLY A 640 12.86 -12.24 -3.50
CA GLY A 640 14.00 -12.66 -2.67
C GLY A 640 14.45 -14.10 -2.95
N ALA A 641 15.50 -14.52 -2.24
CA ALA A 641 15.99 -15.89 -2.25
C ALA A 641 14.90 -16.92 -1.84
N THR A 642 14.82 -18.06 -2.51
CA THR A 642 13.92 -19.15 -2.10
C THR A 642 14.57 -19.99 -1.01
N LYS A 643 13.81 -20.31 0.04
CA LYS A 643 14.25 -21.26 1.06
C LYS A 643 14.15 -22.70 0.56
N ASP A 644 13.11 -22.99 -0.21
CA ASP A 644 12.84 -24.31 -0.73
C ASP A 644 13.64 -24.57 -2.02
N THR A 645 13.93 -25.84 -2.27
CA THR A 645 14.44 -26.35 -3.54
C THR A 645 13.35 -26.29 -4.60
N VAL A 646 13.71 -25.79 -5.76
CA VAL A 646 12.87 -25.56 -6.94
C VAL A 646 13.31 -26.51 -8.03
N THR A 647 12.36 -27.27 -8.58
CA THR A 647 12.60 -28.18 -9.71
C THR A 647 12.14 -27.59 -11.03
N LYS A 648 11.11 -26.74 -10.99
CA LYS A 648 10.54 -26.09 -12.16
C LYS A 648 10.22 -24.63 -11.90
N VAL A 649 10.34 -23.82 -12.94
CA VAL A 649 9.86 -22.44 -12.95
C VAL A 649 8.90 -22.28 -14.12
N VAL A 650 7.70 -21.76 -13.85
CA VAL A 650 6.70 -21.47 -14.89
C VAL A 650 6.56 -19.96 -15.02
N VAL A 651 6.80 -19.43 -16.21
CA VAL A 651 6.67 -18.00 -16.50
C VAL A 651 5.56 -17.80 -17.51
N TYR A 652 4.60 -16.94 -17.20
CA TYR A 652 3.44 -16.68 -18.05
C TYR A 652 3.61 -15.37 -18.78
N TYR A 653 3.29 -15.39 -20.06
CA TYR A 653 3.35 -14.25 -20.96
C TYR A 653 2.03 -14.12 -21.68
N TRP A 654 1.72 -12.90 -22.08
CA TRP A 654 0.69 -12.66 -23.07
C TRP A 654 1.21 -13.07 -24.46
N LYS A 655 0.40 -13.80 -25.24
CA LYS A 655 0.85 -14.46 -26.48
C LYS A 655 1.40 -13.48 -27.53
N ASP A 656 0.83 -12.28 -27.56
CA ASP A 656 1.15 -11.20 -28.50
C ASP A 656 2.27 -10.26 -28.00
N GLU A 657 2.74 -10.41 -26.76
CA GLU A 657 3.87 -9.66 -26.20
C GLU A 657 4.68 -10.53 -25.23
N ARG A 658 5.61 -11.30 -25.80
CA ARG A 658 6.37 -12.33 -25.08
C ARG A 658 7.56 -11.79 -24.28
N THR A 659 7.75 -10.47 -24.25
CA THR A 659 8.90 -9.83 -23.62
C THR A 659 8.66 -9.48 -22.16
N VAL A 660 7.40 -9.21 -21.78
CA VAL A 660 7.05 -8.84 -20.40
C VAL A 660 6.25 -9.97 -19.73
N PRO A 661 6.82 -10.61 -18.70
CA PRO A 661 6.16 -11.69 -17.97
C PRO A 661 5.06 -11.12 -17.07
N LEU A 662 3.96 -11.85 -16.95
CA LEU A 662 2.82 -11.50 -16.09
C LEU A 662 2.97 -12.14 -14.71
N LEU A 663 3.20 -13.45 -14.69
CA LEU A 663 3.35 -14.25 -13.48
C LEU A 663 4.64 -15.08 -13.56
N VAL A 664 5.25 -15.32 -12.41
CA VAL A 664 6.30 -16.34 -12.25
C VAL A 664 5.95 -17.25 -11.08
N GLY A 665 5.98 -18.57 -11.30
CA GLY A 665 5.73 -19.60 -10.30
C GLY A 665 6.96 -20.47 -10.10
N PHE A 666 7.39 -20.64 -8.85
CA PHE A 666 8.48 -21.53 -8.45
C PHE A 666 7.91 -22.82 -7.84
N VAL A 667 8.08 -23.95 -8.54
CA VAL A 667 7.54 -25.26 -8.13
C VAL A 667 8.53 -25.95 -7.21
N LYS A 668 8.07 -26.31 -6.01
CA LYS A 668 8.92 -26.92 -4.98
C LYS A 668 9.19 -28.40 -5.27
N SER A 669 10.38 -28.88 -4.93
CA SER A 669 10.78 -30.28 -5.16
C SER A 669 10.02 -31.29 -4.29
N ASP A 670 9.57 -30.87 -3.11
CA ASP A 670 8.85 -31.68 -2.12
C ASP A 670 7.36 -31.89 -2.43
N LYS A 671 6.88 -31.33 -3.54
CA LYS A 671 5.46 -31.32 -3.95
C LYS A 671 4.54 -30.59 -2.97
N SER A 672 5.05 -29.76 -2.05
CA SER A 672 4.23 -28.95 -1.13
C SER A 672 3.54 -27.76 -1.81
N GLY A 673 3.67 -27.64 -3.13
CA GLY A 673 2.98 -26.65 -3.95
C GLY A 673 3.94 -25.77 -4.74
N SER A 674 3.56 -24.51 -4.93
CA SER A 674 4.35 -23.52 -5.67
C SER A 674 4.19 -22.13 -5.09
N ILE A 675 5.21 -21.30 -5.27
CA ILE A 675 5.20 -19.91 -4.83
C ILE A 675 5.04 -19.04 -6.07
N PHE A 676 3.97 -18.24 -6.12
CA PHE A 676 3.69 -17.38 -7.27
C PHE A 676 3.94 -15.90 -6.95
N PHE A 677 4.36 -15.17 -7.97
CA PHE A 677 4.54 -13.72 -7.93
C PHE A 677 3.84 -13.07 -9.13
N GLU A 678 3.11 -11.97 -8.88
CA GLU A 678 2.50 -11.13 -9.92
C GLU A 678 3.35 -9.90 -10.24
N ASN A 679 3.46 -9.56 -11.53
CA ASN A 679 4.15 -8.36 -11.98
C ASN A 679 3.31 -7.11 -11.69
N LEU A 680 3.87 -6.17 -10.93
CA LEU A 680 3.24 -4.89 -10.56
C LEU A 680 3.68 -3.73 -11.45
N GLY A 681 4.65 -3.91 -12.34
CA GLY A 681 5.18 -2.84 -13.17
C GLY A 681 4.20 -2.41 -14.26
N GLU A 682 3.70 -1.17 -14.19
CA GLU A 682 3.03 -0.52 -15.33
C GLU A 682 4.05 -0.04 -16.38
N ASN A 683 5.32 0.13 -15.99
CA ASN A 683 6.39 0.65 -16.84
C ASN A 683 7.69 -0.15 -16.63
N PRO A 684 8.59 -0.16 -17.63
CA PRO A 684 9.94 -0.65 -17.47
C PRO A 684 10.63 -0.05 -16.23
N PRO A 685 11.47 -0.83 -15.51
CA PRO A 685 12.02 -2.11 -15.92
C PRO A 685 11.22 -3.35 -15.46
N TYR A 686 9.94 -3.26 -15.05
CA TYR A 686 9.13 -4.43 -14.62
C TYR A 686 9.78 -5.30 -13.51
N THR A 687 10.56 -4.68 -12.62
CA THR A 687 11.29 -5.36 -11.54
C THR A 687 10.48 -5.43 -10.23
N ARG A 688 9.25 -4.92 -10.23
CA ARG A 688 8.35 -4.92 -9.06
C ARG A 688 7.36 -6.07 -9.18
N TRP A 689 7.43 -6.96 -8.21
CA TRP A 689 6.66 -8.18 -8.12
C TRP A 689 6.02 -8.26 -6.75
N LYS A 690 4.89 -8.95 -6.66
CA LYS A 690 4.18 -9.18 -5.41
C LYS A 690 3.92 -10.66 -5.23
N HIS A 691 4.26 -11.16 -4.05
CA HIS A 691 3.93 -12.52 -3.65
C HIS A 691 2.40 -12.70 -3.66
N ILE A 692 1.94 -13.76 -4.32
CA ILE A 692 0.53 -14.17 -4.34
C ILE A 692 0.30 -15.08 -3.14
N ASP A 693 -0.77 -14.86 -2.39
CA ASP A 693 -1.08 -15.68 -1.21
C ASP A 693 -1.22 -17.17 -1.58
N GLY A 694 -0.76 -18.05 -0.70
CA GLY A 694 -0.86 -19.50 -0.92
C GLY A 694 -2.31 -19.96 -1.11
N ASN A 695 -3.26 -19.34 -0.42
CA ASN A 695 -4.69 -19.65 -0.57
C ASN A 695 -5.28 -19.13 -1.87
N GLU A 696 -4.74 -18.05 -2.44
CA GLU A 696 -5.17 -17.54 -3.75
C GLU A 696 -4.63 -18.43 -4.88
N SER A 697 -3.40 -18.92 -4.75
CA SER A 697 -2.70 -19.68 -5.80
C SER A 697 -2.95 -21.19 -5.78
N LYS A 698 -3.45 -21.76 -4.68
CA LYS A 698 -3.79 -23.19 -4.58
C LYS A 698 -4.78 -23.64 -5.65
N ASP A 699 -5.70 -22.76 -6.06
CA ASP A 699 -6.77 -23.06 -7.01
C ASP A 699 -6.36 -22.78 -8.46
N TYR A 700 -5.08 -22.48 -8.74
CA TYR A 700 -4.59 -22.30 -10.11
C TYR A 700 -4.46 -23.62 -10.87
N TYR A 701 -4.36 -24.74 -10.15
CA TYR A 701 -4.12 -26.08 -10.68
C TYR A 701 -4.85 -27.12 -9.82
N ASP A 702 -5.50 -28.11 -10.44
CA ASP A 702 -6.27 -29.15 -9.72
C ASP A 702 -5.42 -30.07 -8.84
N LYS A 703 -4.15 -30.29 -9.20
CA LYS A 703 -3.28 -31.29 -8.56
C LYS A 703 -1.82 -30.86 -8.52
N GLU A 704 -1.24 -30.65 -9.69
CA GLU A 704 0.18 -30.32 -9.86
C GLU A 704 0.30 -29.10 -10.77
N VAL A 705 1.20 -28.19 -10.38
CA VAL A 705 1.51 -27.01 -11.19
C VAL A 705 2.07 -27.44 -12.53
N GLY A 706 1.50 -26.88 -13.60
CA GLY A 706 1.89 -27.18 -14.98
C GLY A 706 1.19 -28.39 -15.60
N ARG A 707 0.03 -28.83 -15.08
CA ARG A 707 -0.84 -29.79 -15.80
C ARG A 707 -2.05 -29.12 -16.44
N VAL A 708 -3.12 -28.93 -15.67
CA VAL A 708 -4.39 -28.38 -16.15
C VAL A 708 -4.64 -27.08 -15.39
N PRO A 709 -4.40 -25.92 -16.03
CA PRO A 709 -4.69 -24.64 -15.40
C PRO A 709 -6.20 -24.48 -15.22
N GLN A 710 -6.59 -23.89 -14.09
CA GLN A 710 -7.98 -23.64 -13.73
C GLN A 710 -8.41 -22.20 -14.04
N PRO A 711 -9.72 -21.93 -14.14
CA PRO A 711 -10.24 -20.58 -14.38
C PRO A 711 -9.64 -19.47 -13.48
N PRO A 712 -9.38 -19.69 -12.17
CA PRO A 712 -8.75 -18.69 -11.31
C PRO A 712 -7.35 -18.22 -11.78
N LEU A 713 -6.59 -19.06 -12.47
CA LEU A 713 -5.30 -18.67 -13.06
C LEU A 713 -5.52 -17.73 -14.26
N THR A 714 -6.47 -18.04 -15.13
CA THR A 714 -6.83 -17.19 -16.28
C THR A 714 -7.33 -15.84 -15.80
N ASP A 715 -8.22 -15.81 -14.80
CA ASP A 715 -8.70 -14.56 -14.20
C ASP A 715 -7.56 -13.72 -13.63
N LYS A 716 -6.55 -14.39 -13.05
CA LYS A 716 -5.34 -13.71 -12.56
C LYS A 716 -4.50 -13.17 -13.71
N LEU A 717 -4.28 -13.95 -14.76
CA LEU A 717 -3.53 -13.53 -15.94
C LEU A 717 -4.20 -12.34 -16.64
N ASP A 718 -5.53 -12.37 -16.79
CA ASP A 718 -6.34 -11.26 -17.28
C ASP A 718 -6.11 -10.01 -16.41
N GLN A 719 -6.25 -10.16 -15.08
CA GLN A 719 -6.01 -9.07 -14.12
C GLN A 719 -4.62 -8.43 -14.28
N VAL A 720 -3.57 -9.25 -14.36
CA VAL A 720 -2.19 -8.77 -14.47
C VAL A 720 -1.91 -8.22 -15.87
N SER A 721 -2.42 -8.83 -16.93
CA SER A 721 -2.27 -8.38 -18.32
C SER A 721 -2.97 -7.04 -18.55
N CYS A 722 -4.16 -6.82 -18.00
CA CYS A 722 -4.81 -5.51 -18.02
C CYS A 722 -3.96 -4.45 -17.33
N ARG A 723 -3.26 -4.79 -16.24
CA ARG A 723 -2.34 -3.85 -15.56
C ARG A 723 -1.10 -3.55 -16.41
N VAL A 724 -0.41 -4.60 -16.88
CA VAL A 724 0.93 -4.54 -17.51
C VAL A 724 0.87 -4.18 -19.00
N HIS A 725 -0.03 -4.81 -19.75
CA HIS A 725 -0.13 -4.71 -21.21
C HIS A 725 -1.31 -3.87 -21.70
N HIS A 726 -2.13 -3.36 -20.78
CA HIS A 726 -3.34 -2.61 -21.13
C HIS A 726 -4.33 -3.42 -21.98
N THR A 727 -4.28 -4.75 -21.89
CA THR A 727 -5.18 -5.68 -22.57
C THR A 727 -6.49 -5.82 -21.83
N LEU A 728 -7.60 -5.88 -22.56
CA LEU A 728 -8.91 -6.11 -21.96
C LEU A 728 -9.87 -6.76 -22.96
N LYS A 729 -10.85 -7.47 -22.40
CA LYS A 729 -12.01 -7.98 -23.13
C LYS A 729 -13.11 -6.92 -23.07
N ILE A 730 -13.74 -6.63 -24.20
CA ILE A 730 -14.85 -5.67 -24.27
C ILE A 730 -16.14 -6.44 -24.13
N ASP A 731 -16.80 -6.29 -22.98
CA ASP A 731 -18.15 -6.80 -22.76
C ASP A 731 -19.17 -5.83 -23.36
N ILE A 732 -19.83 -6.28 -24.43
CA ILE A 732 -20.83 -5.52 -25.20
C ILE A 732 -22.23 -5.63 -24.61
N SER A 733 -22.43 -6.34 -23.49
CA SER A 733 -23.68 -6.24 -22.72
C SER A 733 -23.70 -5.01 -21.80
N LYS A 734 -22.53 -4.40 -21.58
CA LYS A 734 -22.37 -3.29 -20.65
C LYS A 734 -22.90 -1.99 -21.24
N THR A 735 -23.80 -1.35 -20.51
CA THR A 735 -24.40 -0.05 -20.83
C THR A 735 -24.02 0.98 -19.75
N ASP A 736 -24.40 2.26 -19.94
CA ASP A 736 -24.10 3.36 -19.02
C ASP A 736 -24.69 3.20 -17.59
N ASN A 737 -25.58 2.23 -17.40
CA ASN A 737 -26.14 1.87 -16.10
C ASN A 737 -25.09 1.35 -15.12
N GLU A 738 -23.95 0.84 -15.61
CA GLU A 738 -22.82 0.42 -14.78
C GLU A 738 -21.79 1.54 -14.60
N LYS A 739 -22.11 2.52 -13.74
CA LYS A 739 -21.22 3.68 -13.42
C LYS A 739 -19.84 3.33 -12.89
N ASN A 740 -19.64 2.07 -12.54
CA ASN A 740 -18.37 1.54 -12.18
C ASN A 740 -17.83 0.90 -13.45
N GLY A 741 -17.08 1.64 -14.28
CA GLY A 741 -16.43 1.13 -15.48
C GLY A 741 -15.79 -0.26 -15.33
N TYR A 742 -15.42 -0.97 -16.38
CA TYR A 742 -14.98 -2.36 -16.24
C TYR A 742 -13.56 -2.61 -16.77
N CYS A 743 -12.96 -3.70 -16.29
CA CYS A 743 -11.89 -4.43 -16.96
C CYS A 743 -12.14 -5.87 -16.57
N HIS A 744 -12.04 -6.12 -15.25
CA HIS A 744 -12.50 -7.33 -14.56
C HIS A 744 -12.73 -6.96 -13.07
N ASP A 745 -13.51 -7.73 -12.33
CA ASP A 745 -13.91 -7.43 -10.94
C ASP A 745 -12.73 -7.17 -10.00
N ARG A 746 -11.58 -7.80 -10.29
CA ARG A 746 -10.37 -7.73 -9.47
C ARG A 746 -9.40 -6.61 -9.88
N CYS A 747 -9.63 -5.85 -10.95
CA CYS A 747 -8.78 -4.69 -11.34
C CYS A 747 -8.98 -3.43 -10.47
N SER A 748 -9.35 -3.62 -9.20
CA SER A 748 -9.46 -2.54 -8.23
C SER A 748 -8.05 -2.02 -7.86
N PRO A 749 -7.83 -0.69 -7.76
CA PRO A 749 -8.85 0.37 -7.70
C PRO A 749 -9.20 1.04 -9.04
N LYS A 750 -8.48 0.75 -10.14
CA LYS A 750 -8.65 1.48 -11.41
C LYS A 750 -9.33 0.58 -12.44
N LYS A 751 -10.66 0.61 -12.44
CA LYS A 751 -11.48 0.19 -13.58
C LYS A 751 -10.99 0.95 -14.83
N ARG A 752 -10.70 0.23 -15.92
CA ARG A 752 -9.93 0.76 -17.06
C ARG A 752 -10.77 1.24 -18.23
N ILE A 753 -11.94 0.65 -18.44
CA ILE A 753 -12.92 1.11 -19.41
C ILE A 753 -14.04 1.84 -18.67
N LYS A 754 -14.46 2.99 -19.17
CA LYS A 754 -15.71 3.65 -18.80
C LYS A 754 -16.69 3.50 -19.97
N VAL A 755 -17.96 3.29 -19.64
CA VAL A 755 -19.05 3.20 -20.61
C VAL A 755 -19.90 4.45 -20.47
N ILE A 756 -20.12 5.18 -21.55
CA ILE A 756 -20.88 6.43 -21.58
C ILE A 756 -21.87 6.35 -22.74
N ASN A 757 -23.11 6.79 -22.56
CA ASN A 757 -24.04 6.93 -23.68
C ASN A 757 -23.43 7.85 -24.75
N THR A 758 -23.45 7.42 -26.01
CA THR A 758 -22.88 8.18 -27.11
C THR A 758 -23.78 9.37 -27.44
N ASN A 759 -23.20 10.56 -27.62
CA ASN A 759 -23.97 11.75 -28.03
C ASN A 759 -24.47 11.66 -29.49
N VAL A 760 -24.09 10.61 -30.22
CA VAL A 760 -24.46 10.37 -31.61
C VAL A 760 -25.74 9.52 -31.65
N SER A 761 -26.89 10.18 -31.81
CA SER A 761 -28.16 9.49 -32.01
C SER A 761 -28.26 8.98 -33.45
N ILE A 762 -28.38 7.67 -33.61
CA ILE A 762 -28.83 7.04 -34.87
C ILE A 762 -30.30 6.70 -34.67
N SER A 763 -31.18 7.15 -35.56
CA SER A 763 -32.62 6.92 -35.44
C SER A 763 -32.91 5.42 -35.23
N GLY A 764 -33.61 5.07 -34.15
CA GLY A 764 -33.94 3.69 -33.79
C GLY A 764 -32.91 2.96 -32.90
N TYR A 765 -31.76 3.58 -32.60
CA TYR A 765 -30.67 2.93 -31.85
C TYR A 765 -30.10 3.82 -30.75
N THR A 766 -29.59 3.20 -29.70
CA THR A 766 -28.85 3.85 -28.61
C THR A 766 -27.41 3.32 -28.59
N GLY A 767 -26.42 4.20 -28.71
CA GLY A 767 -25.01 3.81 -28.67
C GLY A 767 -24.37 4.02 -27.30
N TYR A 768 -23.40 3.18 -26.95
CA TYR A 768 -22.60 3.30 -25.73
C TYR A 768 -21.11 3.25 -26.06
N ASP A 769 -20.40 4.32 -25.72
CA ASP A 769 -18.96 4.50 -25.91
C ASP A 769 -18.18 3.85 -24.76
N HIS A 770 -17.45 2.80 -25.07
CA HIS A 770 -16.41 2.18 -24.26
C HIS A 770 -15.09 2.91 -24.52
N THR A 771 -14.64 3.68 -23.54
CA THR A 771 -13.42 4.50 -23.63
C THR A 771 -12.51 4.24 -22.43
N SER A 772 -11.24 4.61 -22.53
CA SER A 772 -10.34 4.55 -21.37
C SER A 772 -10.83 5.46 -20.23
N ALA A 773 -10.86 4.91 -19.02
CA ALA A 773 -11.12 5.62 -17.77
C ALA A 773 -9.85 6.29 -17.21
N ILE A 774 -8.66 5.95 -17.72
CA ILE A 774 -7.38 6.50 -17.28
C ILE A 774 -7.05 7.72 -18.13
N LYS A 775 -7.13 8.92 -17.54
CA LYS A 775 -6.94 10.20 -18.26
C LYS A 775 -5.64 10.30 -19.08
N ALA A 776 -4.57 9.63 -18.66
CA ALA A 776 -3.27 9.65 -19.34
C ALA A 776 -3.15 8.61 -20.47
N GLN A 777 -4.10 7.67 -20.58
CA GLN A 777 -4.07 6.58 -21.56
C GLN A 777 -5.25 6.77 -22.50
N LYS A 778 -4.99 7.21 -23.74
CA LYS A 778 -6.03 7.43 -24.75
C LYS A 778 -6.46 6.15 -25.45
N THR A 779 -5.58 5.15 -25.50
CA THR A 779 -5.78 3.89 -26.21
C THR A 779 -5.66 2.69 -25.27
N PHE A 780 -6.20 1.57 -25.72
CA PHE A 780 -6.11 0.27 -25.06
C PHE A 780 -6.05 -0.86 -26.10
N ILE A 781 -5.74 -2.07 -25.63
CA ILE A 781 -5.67 -3.26 -26.48
C ILE A 781 -6.88 -4.14 -26.20
N VAL A 782 -7.65 -4.47 -27.23
CA VAL A 782 -8.82 -5.35 -27.11
C VAL A 782 -8.43 -6.76 -27.54
N THR A 783 -8.55 -7.73 -26.64
CA THR A 783 -8.17 -9.12 -26.92
C THR A 783 -9.37 -9.99 -27.34
N ALA A 784 -10.57 -9.65 -26.89
CA ALA A 784 -11.81 -10.26 -27.33
C ALA A 784 -13.00 -9.32 -27.16
N ILE A 785 -14.08 -9.62 -27.89
CA ILE A 785 -15.42 -9.08 -27.68
C ILE A 785 -16.23 -10.17 -26.97
N THR A 786 -16.83 -9.84 -25.83
CA THR A 786 -17.63 -10.75 -25.00
C THR A 786 -19.03 -10.19 -24.77
N LYS A 787 -20.00 -11.03 -24.45
CA LYS A 787 -21.33 -10.63 -23.99
C LYS A 787 -21.65 -11.44 -22.74
N ASN A 788 -21.74 -10.81 -21.57
CA ASN A 788 -21.88 -11.52 -20.28
C ASN A 788 -20.80 -12.61 -20.12
N ASP A 789 -19.54 -12.23 -20.31
CA ASP A 789 -18.35 -13.11 -20.30
C ASP A 789 -18.31 -14.22 -21.36
N GLN A 790 -19.34 -14.37 -22.19
CA GLN A 790 -19.31 -15.28 -23.34
C GLN A 790 -18.61 -14.62 -24.53
N LYS A 791 -17.49 -15.21 -24.99
CA LYS A 791 -16.77 -14.76 -26.18
C LYS A 791 -17.69 -14.80 -27.41
N GLN A 792 -17.74 -13.71 -28.17
CA GLN A 792 -18.54 -13.60 -29.38
C GLN A 792 -17.76 -14.10 -30.60
N ASP A 793 -18.46 -14.63 -31.60
CA ASP A 793 -17.87 -15.01 -32.90
C ASP A 793 -17.72 -13.73 -33.73
N VAL A 794 -16.48 -13.33 -34.01
CA VAL A 794 -16.18 -12.14 -34.80
C VAL A 794 -15.53 -12.60 -36.09
N SER A 795 -15.99 -12.04 -37.20
CA SER A 795 -15.55 -12.39 -38.55
C SER A 795 -14.02 -12.40 -38.68
N ASN A 796 -13.52 -13.35 -39.47
CA ASN A 796 -12.10 -13.65 -39.60
C ASN A 796 -11.26 -12.50 -40.19
N ASP A 797 -11.89 -11.47 -40.76
CA ASP A 797 -11.23 -10.26 -41.23
C ASP A 797 -10.78 -9.34 -40.08
N ILE A 798 -11.32 -9.53 -38.87
CA ILE A 798 -10.85 -8.86 -37.65
C ILE A 798 -9.90 -9.78 -36.89
N VAL A 799 -8.62 -9.45 -36.95
CA VAL A 799 -7.57 -10.18 -36.25
C VAL A 799 -7.35 -9.55 -34.87
N PHE A 800 -7.66 -10.31 -33.82
CA PHE A 800 -7.30 -9.95 -32.45
C PHE A 800 -5.81 -10.24 -32.18
N PRO A 801 -5.13 -9.45 -31.34
CA PRO A 801 -5.67 -8.33 -30.57
C PRO A 801 -5.75 -7.01 -31.37
N LEU A 802 -6.79 -6.22 -31.11
CA LEU A 802 -6.95 -4.88 -31.69
C LEU A 802 -6.12 -3.90 -30.87
N ARG A 803 -5.07 -3.36 -31.48
CA ARG A 803 -4.16 -2.39 -30.85
C ARG A 803 -4.60 -0.97 -31.13
N GLU A 804 -4.15 -0.05 -30.29
CA GLU A 804 -4.40 1.39 -30.45
C GLU A 804 -5.90 1.77 -30.51
N VAL A 805 -6.76 0.94 -29.91
CA VAL A 805 -8.19 1.22 -29.85
C VAL A 805 -8.40 2.39 -28.90
N SER A 806 -8.94 3.48 -29.42
CA SER A 806 -9.26 4.68 -28.63
C SER A 806 -10.67 4.63 -28.05
N LYS A 807 -11.60 4.03 -28.81
CA LYS A 807 -13.02 3.97 -28.46
C LYS A 807 -13.72 2.84 -29.18
N ILE A 808 -14.65 2.17 -28.48
CA ILE A 808 -15.59 1.25 -29.08
C ILE A 808 -17.00 1.73 -28.78
N THR A 809 -17.85 1.92 -29.77
CA THR A 809 -19.26 2.27 -29.58
C THR A 809 -20.12 1.05 -29.88
N VAL A 810 -20.91 0.58 -28.92
CA VAL A 810 -21.87 -0.52 -29.11
C VAL A 810 -23.26 0.07 -29.27
N TYR A 811 -23.91 -0.19 -30.41
CA TYR A 811 -25.26 0.28 -30.72
C TYR A 811 -26.28 -0.81 -30.41
N PHE A 812 -27.31 -0.44 -29.66
CA PHE A 812 -28.42 -1.28 -29.25
C PHE A 812 -29.70 -0.82 -29.94
N GLN A 813 -30.53 -1.76 -30.38
CA GLN A 813 -31.87 -1.44 -30.88
C GLN A 813 -32.76 -0.95 -29.73
N ASN A 814 -33.49 0.16 -29.95
CA ASN A 814 -34.36 0.73 -28.93
C ASN A 814 -35.55 -0.20 -28.58
N CYS A 815 -35.94 -1.10 -29.47
CA CYS A 815 -37.13 -1.95 -29.29
C CYS A 815 -36.89 -3.19 -28.43
N ASN A 816 -35.70 -3.81 -28.48
CA ASN A 816 -35.39 -5.06 -27.78
C ASN A 816 -34.13 -5.01 -26.89
N GLY A 817 -33.38 -3.90 -26.92
CA GLY A 817 -32.15 -3.74 -26.14
C GLY A 817 -31.04 -4.72 -26.53
N LEU A 818 -31.06 -5.27 -27.75
CA LEU A 818 -29.99 -6.14 -28.25
C LEU A 818 -28.91 -5.32 -28.95
N PRO A 819 -27.60 -5.62 -28.73
CA PRO A 819 -26.53 -5.00 -29.46
C PRO A 819 -26.57 -5.48 -30.91
N VAL A 820 -26.59 -4.54 -31.85
CA VAL A 820 -26.75 -4.79 -33.29
C VAL A 820 -25.58 -4.32 -34.13
N ALA A 821 -24.83 -3.32 -33.66
CA ALA A 821 -23.63 -2.85 -34.34
C ALA A 821 -22.54 -2.44 -33.34
N ILE A 822 -21.28 -2.59 -33.75
CA ILE A 822 -20.11 -2.14 -33.00
C ILE A 822 -19.26 -1.27 -33.93
N LYS A 823 -18.93 -0.06 -33.49
CA LYS A 823 -17.98 0.84 -34.15
C LYS A 823 -16.68 0.86 -33.36
N ILE A 824 -15.57 0.54 -33.99
CA ILE A 824 -14.23 0.51 -33.39
C ILE A 824 -13.41 1.66 -33.97
N GLU A 825 -12.95 2.57 -33.11
CA GLU A 825 -12.19 3.75 -33.50
C GLU A 825 -10.75 3.67 -32.95
N TYR A 826 -9.78 3.79 -33.85
CA TYR A 826 -8.36 3.73 -33.52
C TYR A 826 -7.75 5.13 -33.29
N GLU A 827 -6.57 5.20 -32.69
CA GLU A 827 -5.89 6.47 -32.44
C GLU A 827 -5.75 7.31 -33.73
N LEU A 828 -5.92 8.63 -33.60
CA LEU A 828 -5.88 9.62 -34.67
C LEU A 828 -7.05 9.56 -35.67
N GLY A 829 -8.10 8.78 -35.41
CA GLY A 829 -9.25 8.67 -36.33
C GLY A 829 -8.85 8.10 -37.69
N LYS A 830 -7.68 7.45 -37.79
CA LYS A 830 -7.09 6.96 -39.04
C LYS A 830 -7.90 5.85 -39.69
N SER A 831 -8.67 5.11 -38.91
CA SER A 831 -9.56 4.06 -39.39
C SER A 831 -10.72 3.88 -38.43
N VAL A 832 -11.86 3.48 -39.00
CA VAL A 832 -13.05 3.05 -38.27
C VAL A 832 -13.46 1.70 -38.83
N THR A 833 -13.69 0.74 -37.96
CA THR A 833 -14.23 -0.57 -38.33
C THR A 833 -15.65 -0.70 -37.78
N TRP A 834 -16.56 -1.19 -38.61
CA TRP A 834 -17.96 -1.42 -38.24
C TRP A 834 -18.27 -2.90 -38.31
N LEU A 835 -18.92 -3.41 -37.26
CA LEU A 835 -19.40 -4.79 -37.16
C LEU A 835 -20.91 -4.80 -36.99
N LYS A 836 -21.64 -5.65 -37.71
CA LYS A 836 -23.08 -5.91 -37.51
C LYS A 836 -23.29 -7.30 -36.93
N ASN A 837 -24.30 -7.44 -36.09
CA ASN A 837 -24.73 -8.72 -35.53
C ASN A 837 -25.66 -9.43 -36.52
N GLU A 838 -25.26 -10.59 -37.06
CA GLU A 838 -26.11 -11.41 -37.95
C GLU A 838 -26.99 -12.41 -37.18
N GLY A 839 -27.06 -12.25 -35.85
CA GLY A 839 -27.70 -13.22 -34.96
C GLY A 839 -26.74 -14.32 -34.52
N LYS A 840 -27.20 -15.18 -33.60
CA LYS A 840 -26.41 -16.30 -33.03
C LYS A 840 -25.01 -15.91 -32.52
N GLN A 841 -24.85 -14.68 -32.01
CA GLN A 841 -23.57 -14.16 -31.50
C GLN A 841 -22.46 -13.99 -32.54
N ARG A 842 -22.82 -13.89 -33.84
CA ARG A 842 -21.89 -13.68 -34.96
C ARG A 842 -21.85 -12.22 -35.39
N TRP A 843 -20.65 -11.67 -35.46
CA TRP A 843 -20.35 -10.27 -35.81
C TRP A 843 -19.55 -10.21 -37.10
N VAL A 844 -20.08 -9.55 -38.13
CA VAL A 844 -19.40 -9.41 -39.43
C VAL A 844 -19.13 -7.97 -39.77
N SER A 845 -18.02 -7.71 -40.46
CA SER A 845 -17.69 -6.38 -40.95
C SER A 845 -18.74 -5.92 -41.96
N PHE A 846 -19.15 -4.65 -41.87
CA PHE A 846 -20.10 -4.05 -42.81
C PHE A 846 -19.81 -2.58 -43.03
N ASN A 847 -20.33 -2.03 -44.13
CA ASN A 847 -20.25 -0.60 -44.41
C ASN A 847 -21.57 0.07 -44.00
N PRO A 848 -21.57 1.04 -43.07
CA PRO A 848 -22.80 1.70 -42.62
C PRO A 848 -23.48 2.56 -43.70
N SER A 849 -22.82 2.85 -44.83
CA SER A 849 -23.45 3.58 -45.95
C SER A 849 -24.59 2.81 -46.62
N ASP A 850 -24.67 1.50 -46.40
CA ASP A 850 -25.51 0.63 -47.21
C ASP A 850 -27.00 0.59 -46.75
N ASN A 851 -27.43 1.50 -45.87
CA ASN A 851 -28.80 1.57 -45.31
C ASN A 851 -29.33 0.26 -44.70
N GLU A 852 -28.47 -0.71 -44.41
CA GLU A 852 -28.84 -2.07 -43.98
C GLU A 852 -29.15 -2.21 -42.47
N LEU A 853 -29.04 -1.14 -41.67
CA LEU A 853 -29.43 -1.21 -40.26
C LEU A 853 -30.96 -1.24 -40.17
N GLN A 854 -31.49 -2.47 -40.18
CA GLN A 854 -32.90 -2.80 -40.16
C GLN A 854 -33.62 -2.08 -39.01
N ASN A 855 -34.32 -0.98 -39.33
CA ASN A 855 -35.16 -0.29 -38.35
C ASN A 855 -36.17 -1.29 -37.80
N CYS A 856 -36.46 -1.19 -36.50
CA CYS A 856 -37.60 -1.88 -35.91
C CYS A 856 -38.86 -1.31 -36.57
N GLN A 857 -39.27 -1.84 -37.73
CA GLN A 857 -40.63 -1.69 -38.17
C GLN A 857 -41.45 -2.47 -37.16
N GLU A 858 -42.23 -1.75 -36.35
CA GLU A 858 -43.27 -2.32 -35.51
C GLU A 858 -44.16 -3.17 -36.42
N THR A 859 -43.88 -4.47 -36.52
CA THR A 859 -44.83 -5.40 -37.08
C THR A 859 -45.99 -5.43 -36.09
N GLN A 860 -47.01 -4.60 -36.33
CA GLN A 860 -48.32 -4.67 -35.66
C GLN A 860 -49.11 -5.93 -36.06
N GLY A 861 -48.43 -7.04 -36.35
CA GLY A 861 -49.02 -8.34 -36.63
C GLY A 861 -48.94 -9.22 -35.40
N SER A 862 -50.09 -9.43 -34.74
CA SER A 862 -50.25 -10.42 -33.67
C SER A 862 -49.69 -11.79 -34.11
N PRO A 863 -48.74 -12.38 -33.37
CA PRO A 863 -48.38 -13.77 -33.59
C PRO A 863 -49.44 -14.66 -32.93
N SER A 864 -50.14 -15.45 -33.75
CA SER A 864 -50.93 -16.59 -33.29
C SER A 864 -49.98 -17.62 -32.68
N ILE A 865 -50.05 -17.80 -31.37
CA ILE A 865 -49.39 -18.86 -30.63
C ILE A 865 -50.14 -20.17 -30.95
N LYS A 866 -49.44 -21.13 -31.54
CA LYS A 866 -49.85 -22.55 -31.55
C LYS A 866 -49.22 -23.21 -30.33
N ASP A 867 -50.09 -23.70 -29.45
CA ASP A 867 -49.75 -24.57 -28.32
C ASP A 867 -49.10 -25.86 -28.81
N GLN A 868 -47.94 -26.19 -28.22
CA GLN A 868 -47.47 -27.56 -28.10
C GLN A 868 -47.25 -27.87 -26.62
N SER A 869 -48.17 -28.70 -26.13
CA SER A 869 -48.14 -29.38 -24.84
C SER A 869 -46.97 -30.37 -24.80
N THR A 870 -46.13 -30.26 -23.77
CA THR A 870 -45.38 -31.40 -23.23
C THR A 870 -45.46 -31.40 -21.70
N THR A 871 -45.86 -32.57 -21.24
CA THR A 871 -46.11 -33.12 -19.90
C THR A 871 -45.10 -32.79 -18.80
N SER A 872 -45.71 -32.48 -17.65
CA SER A 872 -45.33 -32.61 -16.24
C SER A 872 -44.21 -33.59 -15.87
N GLY A 873 -43.28 -33.10 -15.05
CA GLY A 873 -42.54 -33.85 -14.04
C GLY A 873 -42.38 -32.95 -12.81
N ASP A 874 -43.12 -33.27 -11.76
CA ASP A 874 -43.07 -32.66 -10.43
C ASP A 874 -41.67 -32.75 -9.82
N ASP A 875 -41.20 -31.67 -9.19
CA ASP A 875 -40.59 -31.75 -7.85
C ASP A 875 -40.52 -30.35 -7.23
N SER A 876 -41.22 -30.23 -6.11
CA SER A 876 -41.37 -29.07 -5.25
C SER A 876 -40.13 -28.81 -4.41
N ASN A 877 -39.66 -27.57 -4.38
CA ASN A 877 -39.04 -26.99 -3.17
C ASN A 877 -39.29 -25.48 -3.12
N GLU A 878 -40.08 -25.10 -2.11
CA GLU A 878 -40.31 -23.74 -1.66
C GLU A 878 -39.01 -23.14 -1.10
N SER A 879 -38.68 -21.93 -1.54
CA SER A 879 -38.02 -20.94 -0.68
C SER A 879 -38.34 -19.54 -1.22
N ASP A 880 -39.25 -18.86 -0.53
CA ASP A 880 -39.52 -17.44 -0.67
C ASP A 880 -38.27 -16.61 -0.31
N GLU A 881 -37.71 -15.89 -1.27
CA GLU A 881 -36.88 -14.71 -1.00
C GLU A 881 -37.31 -13.54 -1.89
N ASP A 882 -37.83 -12.52 -1.20
CA ASP A 882 -38.36 -11.26 -1.68
C ASP A 882 -37.22 -10.36 -2.21
N GLN A 883 -36.99 -10.33 -3.54
CA GLN A 883 -35.99 -9.46 -4.17
C GLN A 883 -36.60 -8.12 -4.57
N THR A 884 -36.36 -7.09 -3.75
CA THR A 884 -36.58 -5.69 -4.12
C THR A 884 -35.29 -5.11 -4.73
N SER A 885 -35.29 -4.87 -6.04
CA SER A 885 -34.17 -4.27 -6.77
C SER A 885 -34.26 -2.73 -6.76
N ASP A 886 -33.45 -2.06 -5.93
CA ASP A 886 -33.30 -0.60 -5.90
C ASP A 886 -32.19 -0.15 -6.89
N THR A 887 -32.58 0.53 -7.98
CA THR A 887 -31.69 1.11 -9.00
C THR A 887 -31.40 2.60 -8.74
N GLU A 888 -30.20 2.91 -8.22
CA GLU A 888 -29.66 4.29 -8.08
C GLU A 888 -28.88 4.74 -9.34
N THR A 889 -29.31 5.85 -9.98
CA THR A 889 -28.56 6.57 -11.03
C THR A 889 -28.42 8.05 -10.62
N ARG A 890 -27.18 8.57 -10.46
CA ARG A 890 -26.88 10.03 -10.55
C ARG A 890 -25.67 10.47 -11.38
N ASN A 891 -25.90 11.60 -12.05
CA ASN A 891 -25.20 12.31 -13.11
C ASN A 891 -24.02 13.16 -12.57
N TYR A 892 -22.77 12.85 -12.95
CA TYR A 892 -21.56 13.55 -12.47
C TYR A 892 -20.62 14.07 -13.58
N ASP A 893 -20.83 13.72 -14.86
CA ASP A 893 -19.81 13.98 -15.90
C ASP A 893 -19.91 15.36 -16.59
N GLU A 894 -21.06 16.05 -16.56
CA GLU A 894 -21.15 17.42 -17.09
C GLU A 894 -20.47 18.49 -16.20
N LEU A 895 -20.28 18.23 -14.91
CA LEU A 895 -19.70 19.18 -13.94
C LEU A 895 -18.17 19.30 -14.05
N LEU A 896 -17.50 18.29 -14.60
CA LEU A 896 -16.03 18.23 -14.69
C LEU A 896 -15.47 19.00 -15.90
N VAL A 897 -16.24 19.15 -16.98
CA VAL A 897 -15.83 19.88 -18.19
C VAL A 897 -15.85 21.41 -17.95
N SER A 898 -16.80 21.91 -17.15
CA SER A 898 -16.88 23.32 -16.74
C SER A 898 -15.77 23.70 -15.75
N PHE A 899 -15.46 22.82 -14.79
CA PHE A 899 -14.41 23.08 -13.78
C PHE A 899 -12.99 23.13 -14.36
N VAL A 900 -12.69 22.29 -15.38
CA VAL A 900 -11.38 22.29 -16.06
C VAL A 900 -11.19 23.52 -16.95
N SER A 901 -12.28 24.05 -17.52
CA SER A 901 -12.25 25.30 -18.29
C SER A 901 -12.02 26.52 -17.39
N GLY A 902 -12.59 26.53 -16.17
CA GLY A 902 -12.32 27.54 -15.15
C GLY A 902 -10.91 27.49 -14.57
N LEU A 903 -10.33 26.29 -14.37
CA LEU A 903 -8.97 26.15 -13.83
C LEU A 903 -7.88 26.61 -14.80
N ARG A 904 -8.10 26.46 -16.12
CA ARG A 904 -7.20 26.99 -17.17
C ARG A 904 -7.11 28.51 -17.13
N GLU A 905 -8.21 29.21 -16.85
CA GLU A 905 -8.23 30.67 -16.78
C GLU A 905 -7.60 31.20 -15.48
N VAL A 906 -7.72 30.47 -14.36
CA VAL A 906 -7.05 30.81 -13.09
C VAL A 906 -5.53 30.59 -13.17
N LEU A 907 -5.07 29.51 -13.82
CA LEU A 907 -3.64 29.24 -14.02
C LEU A 907 -3.00 30.19 -15.04
N ARG A 908 -3.76 30.67 -16.03
CA ARG A 908 -3.31 31.72 -16.97
C ARG A 908 -3.09 33.06 -16.26
N ARG A 909 -3.98 33.43 -15.33
CA ARG A 909 -3.84 34.66 -14.51
C ARG A 909 -2.74 34.59 -13.44
N ALA A 910 -2.41 33.39 -12.95
CA ALA A 910 -1.30 33.21 -12.02
C ALA A 910 0.09 33.28 -12.71
N GLY A 911 0.17 32.92 -14.00
CA GLY A 911 1.39 33.04 -14.80
C GLY A 911 1.79 34.48 -15.11
N GLU A 912 0.81 35.38 -15.29
CA GLU A 912 1.04 36.80 -15.61
C GLU A 912 1.41 37.65 -14.37
N ALA A 913 1.04 37.21 -13.15
CA ALA A 913 1.36 37.94 -11.91
C ALA A 913 2.81 37.70 -11.39
N THR A 914 3.51 36.70 -11.92
CA THR A 914 4.86 36.33 -11.45
C THR A 914 5.99 36.97 -12.29
N ALA A 915 5.65 37.69 -13.36
CA ALA A 915 6.63 38.31 -14.27
C ALA A 915 6.97 39.79 -13.95
N THR A 916 6.31 40.41 -12.96
CA THR A 916 6.42 41.88 -12.71
C THR A 916 7.08 42.24 -11.38
N LEU A 917 7.73 41.30 -10.68
CA LEU A 917 8.30 41.54 -9.34
C LEU A 917 9.80 41.23 -9.20
N ILE A 918 10.58 41.35 -10.29
CA ILE A 918 12.05 41.38 -10.22
C ILE A 918 12.58 42.59 -10.97
N ALA A 919 12.49 43.77 -10.33
CA ALA A 919 13.40 44.90 -10.56
C ALA A 919 13.05 46.03 -9.59
N THR A 920 13.75 46.14 -8.45
CA THR A 920 14.28 47.40 -7.90
C THR A 920 15.00 47.23 -6.55
N SER A 921 16.29 47.58 -6.55
CA SER A 921 17.14 48.18 -5.51
C SER A 921 17.00 47.81 -4.02
N LEU A 922 18.08 47.22 -3.50
CA LEU A 922 18.46 47.11 -2.08
C LEU A 922 18.74 48.48 -1.44
N PRO A 923 18.35 48.73 -0.16
CA PRO A 923 18.94 49.76 0.66
C PRO A 923 20.05 49.24 1.58
N LYS A 924 21.05 50.11 1.75
CA LYS A 924 22.31 50.01 2.50
C LYS A 924 22.07 49.88 4.03
N PRO A 925 22.92 49.16 4.78
CA PRO A 925 22.79 49.03 6.23
C PRO A 925 23.30 50.28 6.98
N PRO A 926 22.71 50.64 8.13
CA PRO A 926 23.20 51.73 8.96
C PRO A 926 24.39 51.28 9.82
N GLN A 927 25.38 52.18 9.93
CA GLN A 927 26.56 52.05 10.76
C GLN A 927 26.35 52.66 12.16
N THR A 928 27.08 52.07 13.13
CA THR A 928 27.73 52.67 14.34
C THR A 928 26.84 53.12 15.52
N PRO A 929 27.39 53.26 16.76
CA PRO A 929 28.81 53.16 17.19
C PRO A 929 29.11 52.32 18.45
N ASP A 930 30.41 52.04 18.61
CA ASP A 930 31.10 51.65 19.84
C ASP A 930 30.85 52.59 21.03
N THR A 931 30.81 52.04 22.26
CA THR A 931 31.40 52.67 23.45
C THR A 931 31.69 51.60 24.51
N ALA A 932 32.92 51.59 24.99
CA ALA A 932 33.43 50.76 26.07
C ALA A 932 33.21 51.38 27.46
N ILE A 933 33.38 50.55 28.50
CA ILE A 933 34.00 50.81 29.83
C ILE A 933 33.16 50.32 31.04
N SER A 934 33.87 49.60 31.92
CA SER A 934 33.76 49.43 33.39
C SER A 934 32.73 48.46 34.03
N GLU A 935 33.27 47.39 34.62
CA GLU A 935 32.93 46.89 35.99
C GLU A 935 33.16 48.00 37.05
N PRO A 936 32.66 47.98 38.32
CA PRO A 936 32.48 46.77 39.15
C PRO A 936 31.41 46.80 40.30
N ILE A 937 31.42 45.73 41.13
CA ILE A 937 31.00 45.61 42.56
C ILE A 937 29.49 45.47 42.92
N GLU A 938 29.16 44.26 43.38
CA GLU A 938 28.54 43.89 44.68
C GLU A 938 27.28 44.65 45.18
N GLN A 939 26.15 43.95 45.32
CA GLN A 939 25.40 43.97 46.60
C GLN A 939 24.38 42.84 46.76
N LYS A 940 24.43 42.35 47.99
CA LYS A 940 23.68 41.31 48.71
C LYS A 940 22.24 41.75 48.98
N THR A 941 21.27 40.83 48.94
CA THR A 941 20.07 40.94 49.80
C THR A 941 19.43 39.58 50.04
N ASP A 942 19.37 39.24 51.33
CA ASP A 942 18.66 38.14 51.93
C ASP A 942 17.14 38.28 51.79
N LEU A 943 16.43 37.16 51.64
CA LEU A 943 15.09 37.00 52.22
C LEU A 943 14.81 35.55 52.60
N LYS A 944 14.88 35.31 53.91
CA LYS A 944 14.38 34.14 54.65
C LYS A 944 12.86 33.99 54.46
N SER A 945 12.37 32.74 54.39
CA SER A 945 11.17 32.35 55.16
C SER A 945 11.04 30.83 55.33
N ASN A 946 11.31 30.40 56.56
CA ASN A 946 10.64 29.40 57.39
C ASN A 946 10.17 28.02 56.88
N THR A 947 10.85 27.05 57.49
CA THR A 947 10.53 25.66 57.85
C THR A 947 9.26 25.49 58.69
N THR A 948 8.48 24.41 58.49
CA THR A 948 8.01 23.43 59.52
C THR A 948 7.26 22.23 58.87
N PRO A 949 7.06 21.08 59.56
CA PRO A 949 7.19 19.74 58.97
C PRO A 949 5.87 18.96 58.89
N ARG A 950 5.85 17.88 58.10
CA ARG A 950 4.75 16.88 58.07
C ARG A 950 5.30 15.47 57.79
N PRO A 951 4.56 14.39 58.12
CA PRO A 951 5.06 13.35 59.00
C PRO A 951 5.21 11.99 58.31
N ALA A 952 5.95 11.14 59.03
CA ALA A 952 6.04 9.67 59.06
C ALA A 952 5.36 8.79 57.99
N ALA A 953 6.17 7.81 57.57
CA ALA A 953 5.90 6.68 56.71
C ALA A 953 4.77 5.73 57.17
N PRO A 954 4.29 4.90 56.23
CA PRO A 954 4.41 3.44 56.35
C PRO A 954 5.02 2.88 55.05
N GLY A 955 5.71 1.75 54.98
CA GLY A 955 5.65 0.49 55.72
C GLY A 955 6.14 -0.54 54.70
N SER A 956 7.24 -1.20 55.02
CA SER A 956 7.92 -2.22 54.20
C SER A 956 7.01 -3.43 53.97
N ALA A 957 6.83 -3.83 52.71
CA ALA A 957 6.22 -5.11 52.35
C ALA A 957 7.30 -6.10 51.92
N GLU A 958 7.31 -7.25 52.61
CA GLU A 958 8.18 -8.41 52.37
C GLU A 958 7.86 -9.11 51.03
N PRO A 959 8.84 -9.82 50.43
CA PRO A 959 8.59 -10.67 49.27
C PRO A 959 7.98 -12.01 49.68
N ILE A 960 6.84 -12.35 49.07
CA ILE A 960 6.17 -13.65 49.17
C ILE A 960 7.04 -14.72 48.49
N VAL A 961 7.47 -15.70 49.29
CA VAL A 961 8.08 -16.95 48.85
C VAL A 961 6.95 -17.92 48.44
N GLY A 962 6.86 -18.21 47.14
CA GLY A 962 6.01 -19.27 46.60
C GLY A 962 6.78 -20.59 46.48
N PRO A 963 6.18 -21.74 46.85
CA PRO A 963 6.89 -23.01 46.97
C PRO A 963 7.21 -23.64 45.61
N GLY A 964 8.43 -24.18 45.51
CA GLY A 964 8.92 -24.92 44.36
C GLY A 964 8.16 -26.23 44.16
N ALA A 965 7.63 -26.42 42.95
CA ALA A 965 7.24 -27.72 42.45
C ALA A 965 8.46 -28.39 41.83
N ALA A 966 8.98 -29.41 42.52
CA ALA A 966 9.96 -30.33 42.00
C ALA A 966 9.34 -31.16 40.85
N ILE A 967 9.90 -31.07 39.65
CA ILE A 967 9.63 -32.02 38.58
C ILE A 967 10.72 -33.10 38.66
N THR A 968 10.34 -34.21 39.29
CA THR A 968 11.08 -35.48 39.28
C THR A 968 11.04 -36.08 37.88
N THR A 969 12.18 -36.08 37.19
CA THR A 969 12.41 -36.86 35.98
C THR A 969 12.59 -38.34 36.34
N ALA A 970 11.47 -39.07 36.44
CA ALA A 970 11.47 -40.53 36.49
C ALA A 970 11.63 -41.08 35.08
N GLY A 971 12.70 -41.84 34.86
CA GLY A 971 12.92 -42.60 33.63
C GLY A 971 11.90 -43.71 33.48
N VAL A 972 11.35 -43.85 32.27
CA VAL A 972 10.66 -45.05 31.83
C VAL A 972 11.25 -45.43 30.47
N LEU A 973 11.95 -46.56 30.49
CA LEU A 973 12.64 -47.17 29.36
C LEU A 973 11.94 -48.51 29.12
N THR A 974 10.91 -48.50 28.28
CA THR A 974 10.25 -49.65 27.66
C THR A 974 9.83 -49.16 26.27
N GLY A 975 10.16 -49.78 25.16
CA GLY A 975 10.19 -51.21 24.88
C GLY A 975 9.16 -51.44 23.77
N LEU A 976 9.55 -51.20 22.51
CA LEU A 976 8.79 -51.66 21.33
C LEU A 976 9.79 -52.15 20.29
N GLY A 977 9.92 -53.47 20.23
CA GLY A 977 10.48 -54.16 19.08
C GLY A 977 9.45 -54.25 17.97
N ILE A 978 9.91 -54.09 16.73
CA ILE A 978 9.28 -54.70 15.56
C ILE A 978 10.39 -55.31 14.71
N SER A 979 10.10 -56.54 14.32
CA SER A 979 10.87 -57.55 13.61
C SER A 979 11.30 -57.19 12.18
N SER A 980 12.51 -57.64 11.84
CA SER A 980 12.87 -58.43 10.65
C SER A 980 12.54 -57.92 9.25
N GLY A 981 13.58 -57.58 8.50
CA GLY A 981 13.61 -57.62 7.03
C GLY A 981 15.07 -57.75 6.55
N THR A 982 15.49 -58.96 6.24
CA THR A 982 16.81 -59.30 5.70
C THR A 982 16.98 -58.76 4.28
N LEU A 983 18.00 -57.94 4.05
CA LEU A 983 18.58 -57.69 2.73
C LEU A 983 20.09 -57.84 2.84
N ALA A 984 20.57 -59.01 2.43
CA ALA A 984 21.96 -59.27 2.16
C ALA A 984 22.41 -58.40 0.97
N GLY A 985 23.44 -57.60 1.18
CA GLY A 985 24.11 -56.82 0.15
C GLY A 985 25.56 -56.58 0.55
N ALA A 986 26.44 -57.42 0.01
CA ALA A 986 27.89 -57.28 0.15
C ALA A 986 28.33 -55.95 -0.48
N GLY A 987 28.91 -55.06 0.32
CA GLY A 987 29.38 -53.75 -0.14
C GLY A 987 29.92 -52.84 0.98
N SER A 988 30.46 -53.40 2.07
CA SER A 988 31.01 -52.66 3.19
C SER A 988 32.53 -52.89 3.26
N LEU A 989 33.33 -51.93 2.77
CA LEU A 989 34.69 -51.62 3.24
C LEU A 989 35.29 -50.40 2.52
N THR A 990 34.89 -50.10 1.28
CA THR A 990 35.36 -48.90 0.55
C THR A 990 34.64 -47.61 0.96
N GLY A 991 33.39 -47.70 1.42
CA GLY A 991 32.60 -46.53 1.84
C GLY A 991 33.07 -45.89 3.15
N LEU A 992 33.50 -46.69 4.13
CA LEU A 992 34.01 -46.18 5.41
C LEU A 992 35.38 -45.52 5.26
N GLY A 993 36.24 -46.04 4.38
CA GLY A 993 37.53 -45.43 4.05
C GLY A 993 37.37 -44.06 3.39
N TRP A 994 36.46 -43.92 2.42
CA TRP A 994 36.16 -42.65 1.76
C TRP A 994 35.49 -41.63 2.69
N TRP A 995 34.58 -42.10 3.55
CA TRP A 995 33.92 -41.27 4.57
C TRP A 995 34.88 -40.79 5.66
N ALA A 996 35.79 -41.65 6.14
CA ALA A 996 36.84 -41.28 7.09
C ALA A 996 37.93 -40.39 6.46
N PHE A 997 38.29 -40.62 5.19
CA PHE A 997 39.27 -39.82 4.44
C PHE A 997 38.78 -38.38 4.18
N LYS A 998 37.50 -38.19 3.83
CA LYS A 998 36.86 -36.87 3.73
C LYS A 998 36.79 -36.11 5.06
N ARG A 999 36.83 -36.82 6.20
CA ARG A 999 36.81 -36.23 7.54
C ARG A 999 38.21 -35.96 8.10
N SER A 1000 39.22 -36.74 7.73
CA SER A 1000 40.59 -36.62 8.26
C SER A 1000 41.45 -35.59 7.54
N LYS A 1001 41.08 -35.19 6.32
CA LYS A 1001 41.66 -34.02 5.64
C LYS A 1001 40.55 -33.03 5.35
N GLY A 1002 40.41 -32.03 6.22
CA GLY A 1002 39.67 -30.81 5.89
C GLY A 1002 40.13 -30.36 4.50
N ASP A 1003 39.22 -30.44 3.56
CA ASP A 1003 39.50 -30.29 2.13
C ASP A 1003 39.74 -28.78 1.91
N PRO A 1004 41.01 -28.32 1.77
CA PRO A 1004 41.34 -26.96 2.20
C PRO A 1004 40.84 -25.89 1.20
N TRP A 1005 40.89 -24.61 1.59
CA TRP A 1005 40.64 -23.49 0.66
C TRP A 1005 41.91 -23.29 -0.21
N VAL A 1006 42.22 -24.28 -1.07
CA VAL A 1006 43.62 -24.51 -1.50
C VAL A 1006 44.13 -23.57 -2.60
N ARG A 1007 43.31 -22.89 -3.40
CA ARG A 1007 43.85 -22.18 -4.58
C ARG A 1007 43.57 -20.69 -4.50
N GLN A 1008 44.65 -19.90 -4.53
CA GLN A 1008 44.56 -18.47 -4.83
C GLN A 1008 43.97 -18.36 -6.23
N ILE A 1009 42.87 -17.61 -6.34
CA ILE A 1009 42.19 -17.32 -7.60
C ILE A 1009 42.89 -16.15 -8.29
#